data_AF-A0A1D6P627-F1
#
_entry.id   AF-A0A1D6P627-F1
#
_cell.length_a   1.000
_cell.length_b   1.000
_cell.length_c   1.000
_cell.angle_alpha   90.00
_cell.angle_beta   90.00
_cell.angle_gamma   90.00
#
_symmetry.space_group_name_H-M   'P 1'
#
loop_
_entity.id
_entity.type
_entity.pdbx_description
1 polymer ?
#
loop_
_entity_poly.entity_id
_entity_poly.type
_entity_poly.pdbx_seq_one_letter_code
_entity_poly.pdbx_strand_id
1 'polypeptide(L)'
;MQGLQGPQVWRLLLLLKAQRILYKRYGDVLGPFKYAGYPMLLNAVTVDKDDSNFLSFDRTPLLIAASELIWLTCASSSLNGEELIRDGGIPLLATLLSRCMCVVQPTTPANEPAARIVTNIMHTFSVLSQFESGRVEILKFGGLADGIVHCTELEFVPSAVDAALLTAANVLVSSELQNALLRAGFLWYVLPLLLQYDSTAEENETCEAHGVGARVQIAKNLHAVHATQALSKLCGLSGDDILYPDNKPAYNALKALLTPKLADMLRNHPPKELLSNLNSNLESPEIIWNSSTRGELLKFVDQQRASQGPDGSYDLTESHSFTYEALSKELNVGNVYLRVYNNQPDFEISDQEEFCIALLKFIVELVLQWNSINLETIHQHGSVTEASMSGNDEVSDSTIEGKMDNSSGKQSTDGDSEVIINLQSGLTSLQNLLTSNPGLAAVFASKERLIPLFECLALHVPSESTSPQICLSVLSLLTKHASCLEAMVAERMSLILLFQILHCNPPCRDGALAVLYSLASTPELAWAAAKHGGVVYILELMLPLQEEIPVQQRAVAASLLGKLVGQPMHGPRVAITLARFLPDGLVSAIKDGPGEAVVSSLELTTETPELVWTPAMAASLSAQLATMASDLYQEQMKGRVVDWDVPEQASGQHVMKDEPQVGGIYVRLFLKDPKFPLRNPKRFLEGLLDQYVSSVAATHHEAIATDPELPLLLSAALVSLLRVHPVLADHVGYLGYVPKLVAAMAYEGQRETMASGQASSGSQAEPGEHDNSSHSEATVQTPQERVRLSCLRVLHQLASSTTCAEAMASTSAGTPQVIPLLMKAIGWQGGSILALETLKRVVGAGNRARDALVAQGLKVGLVEVLLGILDWRAGGRQGLRNKMKWNESEASIGRVLAVEVLHAFATEGAHCARVREVLNSSDVWSAYKDQKHDLFLPSSAQSSAAGVAGLIESSSRFTYALAAPPSSSLSPPSA
;
A
#
# COMPACT_ATOMS: atom_id res chain seq x y z
N MET A 1 89.77 -28.09 -64.78
CA MET A 1 88.31 -28.18 -64.96
C MET A 1 87.65 -28.70 -63.67
N GLN A 2 87.69 -27.95 -62.57
CA GLN A 2 87.08 -28.28 -61.27
C GLN A 2 86.65 -26.97 -60.58
N GLY A 3 85.67 -26.27 -61.13
CA GLY A 3 85.22 -24.96 -60.62
C GLY A 3 83.74 -24.65 -60.83
N LEU A 4 82.91 -25.63 -61.19
CA LEU A 4 81.50 -25.43 -61.53
C LEU A 4 80.59 -26.45 -60.82
N GLN A 5 80.85 -26.74 -59.54
CA GLN A 5 79.83 -27.32 -58.68
C GLN A 5 79.37 -26.23 -57.72
N GLY A 6 78.09 -25.86 -57.80
CA GLY A 6 77.45 -24.97 -56.83
C GLY A 6 77.62 -25.49 -55.39
N PRO A 7 77.24 -24.69 -54.38
CA PRO A 7 77.38 -25.09 -52.98
C PRO A 7 76.70 -26.43 -52.72
N GLN A 8 77.44 -27.38 -52.14
CA GLN A 8 76.91 -28.70 -51.80
C GLN A 8 75.78 -28.58 -50.77
N VAL A 9 74.59 -29.12 -51.08
CA VAL A 9 73.35 -28.97 -50.28
C VAL A 9 73.54 -29.34 -48.81
N TRP A 10 74.29 -30.41 -48.52
CA TRP A 10 74.56 -30.84 -47.14
C TRP A 10 75.38 -29.81 -46.34
N ARG A 11 76.28 -29.04 -46.97
CA ARG A 11 77.06 -27.98 -46.30
C ARG A 11 76.16 -26.82 -45.90
N LEU A 12 75.25 -26.43 -46.80
CA LEU A 12 74.25 -25.40 -46.51
C LEU A 12 73.34 -25.83 -45.36
N LEU A 13 72.89 -27.08 -45.37
CA LEU A 13 72.06 -27.63 -44.30
C LEU A 13 72.77 -27.62 -42.94
N LEU A 14 74.08 -27.95 -42.89
CA LEU A 14 74.86 -27.88 -41.65
C LEU A 14 74.99 -26.45 -41.12
N LEU A 15 75.22 -25.47 -42.01
CA LEU A 15 75.29 -24.06 -41.64
C LEU A 15 73.95 -23.57 -41.05
N LEU A 16 72.83 -23.87 -41.72
CA LEU A 16 71.51 -23.51 -41.21
C LEU A 16 71.20 -24.17 -39.86
N LYS A 17 71.53 -25.46 -39.70
CA LYS A 17 71.37 -26.16 -38.41
C LYS A 17 72.21 -25.54 -37.29
N ALA A 18 73.46 -25.16 -37.58
CA ALA A 18 74.33 -24.49 -36.61
C ALA A 18 73.76 -23.13 -36.18
N GLN A 19 73.30 -22.33 -37.14
CA GLN A 19 72.69 -21.02 -36.88
C GLN A 19 71.37 -21.15 -36.11
N ARG A 20 70.54 -22.15 -36.42
CA ARG A 20 69.32 -22.44 -35.64
C ARG A 20 69.63 -22.73 -34.18
N ILE A 21 70.62 -23.58 -33.91
CA ILE A 21 71.05 -23.88 -32.54
C ILE A 21 71.55 -22.62 -31.84
N LEU A 22 72.28 -21.76 -32.56
CA LEU A 22 72.80 -20.51 -32.03
C LEU A 22 71.67 -19.56 -31.63
N TYR A 23 70.73 -19.26 -32.53
CA TYR A 23 69.59 -18.39 -32.25
C TYR A 23 68.64 -18.98 -31.20
N LYS A 24 68.44 -20.31 -31.19
CA LYS A 24 67.60 -20.96 -30.18
C LYS A 24 68.18 -20.89 -28.76
N ARG A 25 69.52 -20.90 -28.61
CA ARG A 25 70.19 -20.90 -27.30
C ARG A 25 70.62 -19.51 -26.82
N TYR A 26 70.96 -18.63 -27.76
CA TYR A 26 71.59 -17.34 -27.49
C TYR A 26 70.87 -16.20 -28.23
N GLY A 27 69.57 -16.34 -28.51
CA GLY A 27 68.76 -15.32 -29.18
C GLY A 27 68.88 -13.95 -28.53
N ASP A 28 68.80 -13.89 -27.19
CA ASP A 28 68.93 -12.64 -26.42
C ASP A 28 70.29 -11.95 -26.60
N VAL A 29 71.36 -12.73 -26.79
CA VAL A 29 72.72 -12.21 -27.04
C VAL A 29 72.84 -11.69 -28.47
N LEU A 30 72.15 -12.33 -29.41
CA LEU A 30 72.15 -11.95 -30.83
C LEU A 30 71.16 -10.85 -31.17
N GLY A 31 70.17 -10.58 -30.31
CA GLY A 31 69.10 -9.62 -30.51
C GLY A 31 69.53 -8.21 -30.98
N PRO A 32 70.64 -7.64 -30.49
CA PRO A 32 71.12 -6.33 -30.95
C PRO A 32 71.64 -6.30 -32.40
N PHE A 33 71.91 -7.44 -33.02
CA PHE A 33 72.54 -7.53 -34.35
C PHE A 33 71.53 -7.88 -35.45
N LYS A 34 71.59 -7.14 -36.57
CA LYS A 34 70.84 -7.43 -37.78
C LYS A 34 71.33 -8.72 -38.44
N TYR A 35 70.41 -9.61 -38.81
CA TYR A 35 70.74 -10.84 -39.51
C TYR A 35 71.04 -10.57 -40.99
N ALA A 36 72.32 -10.52 -41.35
CA ALA A 36 72.76 -10.22 -42.72
C ALA A 36 72.51 -11.36 -43.73
N GLY A 37 72.05 -12.53 -43.29
CA GLY A 37 71.90 -13.73 -44.12
C GLY A 37 70.59 -13.82 -44.91
N TYR A 38 69.68 -12.85 -44.81
CA TYR A 38 68.35 -12.93 -45.42
C TYR A 38 68.35 -13.17 -46.93
N PRO A 39 69.16 -12.51 -47.78
CA PRO A 39 69.15 -12.76 -49.22
C PRO A 39 69.41 -14.23 -49.59
N MET A 40 70.33 -14.89 -48.87
CA MET A 40 70.63 -16.31 -49.07
C MET A 40 69.55 -17.22 -48.49
N LEU A 41 68.98 -16.84 -47.34
CA LEU A 41 67.95 -17.61 -46.65
C LEU A 41 66.61 -17.58 -47.42
N LEU A 42 66.26 -16.42 -47.98
CA LEU A 42 65.09 -16.22 -48.83
C LEU A 42 65.19 -17.02 -50.13
N ASN A 43 66.37 -17.08 -50.75
CA ASN A 43 66.60 -17.96 -51.90
C ASN A 43 66.34 -19.45 -51.55
N ALA A 44 66.74 -19.88 -50.34
CA ALA A 44 66.50 -21.26 -49.89
C ALA A 44 65.02 -21.61 -49.68
N VAL A 45 64.17 -20.63 -49.33
CA VAL A 45 62.71 -20.83 -49.14
C VAL A 45 61.86 -20.46 -50.37
N THR A 46 62.47 -19.89 -51.42
CA THR A 46 61.75 -19.49 -52.63
C THR A 46 61.30 -20.72 -53.41
N VAL A 47 59.99 -20.93 -53.55
CA VAL A 47 59.39 -22.02 -54.33
C VAL A 47 58.62 -21.45 -55.51
N ASP A 48 58.83 -22.00 -56.70
CA ASP A 48 58.07 -21.64 -57.89
C ASP A 48 56.62 -22.10 -57.77
N LYS A 49 55.68 -21.27 -58.24
CA LYS A 49 54.24 -21.53 -58.12
C LYS A 49 53.81 -22.84 -58.79
N ASP A 50 54.54 -23.28 -59.82
CA ASP A 50 54.23 -24.47 -60.61
C ASP A 50 55.02 -25.74 -60.17
N ASP A 51 55.93 -25.64 -59.19
CA ASP A 51 56.76 -26.75 -58.75
C ASP A 51 56.00 -27.71 -57.82
N SER A 52 55.46 -28.80 -58.38
CA SER A 52 54.78 -29.87 -57.63
C SER A 52 55.71 -30.73 -56.76
N ASN A 53 57.03 -30.69 -56.97
CA ASN A 53 58.01 -31.52 -56.28
C ASN A 53 58.87 -30.72 -55.27
N PHE A 54 58.38 -29.57 -54.81
CA PHE A 54 59.11 -28.71 -53.90
C PHE A 54 59.47 -29.37 -52.55
N LEU A 55 58.71 -30.39 -52.12
CA LEU A 55 58.99 -31.22 -50.95
C LEU A 55 59.84 -32.46 -51.26
N SER A 56 60.68 -32.42 -52.29
CA SER A 56 61.62 -33.51 -52.61
C SER A 56 62.61 -33.79 -51.46
N PHE A 57 63.17 -35.00 -51.44
CA PHE A 57 64.09 -35.48 -50.39
C PHE A 57 65.31 -34.55 -50.18
N ASP A 58 65.84 -33.98 -51.26
CA ASP A 58 67.02 -33.10 -51.19
C ASP A 58 66.69 -31.67 -50.72
N ARG A 59 65.47 -31.19 -51.00
CA ARG A 59 65.05 -29.81 -50.74
C ARG A 59 64.34 -29.65 -49.40
N THR A 60 63.57 -30.65 -48.99
CA THR A 60 62.79 -30.66 -47.75
C THR A 60 63.61 -30.31 -46.49
N PRO A 61 64.77 -30.94 -46.23
CA PRO A 61 65.57 -30.61 -45.05
C PRO A 61 66.04 -29.15 -45.04
N LEU A 62 66.32 -28.60 -46.23
CA LEU A 62 66.74 -27.21 -46.41
C LEU A 62 65.58 -26.25 -46.12
N LEU A 63 64.38 -26.51 -46.65
CA LEU A 63 63.17 -25.70 -46.41
C LEU A 63 62.79 -25.67 -44.92
N ILE A 64 62.82 -26.82 -44.25
CA ILE A 64 62.55 -26.91 -42.80
C ILE A 64 63.59 -26.09 -42.02
N ALA A 65 64.88 -26.25 -42.33
CA ALA A 65 65.93 -25.55 -41.61
C ALA A 65 65.94 -24.03 -41.90
N ALA A 66 65.64 -23.63 -43.14
CA ALA A 66 65.59 -22.23 -43.52
C ALA A 66 64.39 -21.51 -42.91
N SER A 67 63.18 -22.08 -43.02
CA SER A 67 61.96 -21.52 -42.40
C SER A 67 62.10 -21.38 -40.89
N GLU A 68 62.67 -22.37 -40.20
CA GLU A 68 62.87 -22.30 -38.75
C GLU A 68 63.90 -21.23 -38.36
N LEU A 69 64.97 -21.07 -39.15
CA LEU A 69 65.95 -20.01 -38.90
C LEU A 69 65.35 -18.62 -39.10
N ILE A 70 64.52 -18.42 -40.14
CA ILE A 70 63.80 -17.17 -40.36
C ILE A 70 62.98 -16.83 -39.12
N TRP A 71 62.16 -17.77 -38.64
CA TRP A 71 61.39 -17.56 -37.41
C TRP A 71 62.28 -17.18 -36.22
N LEU A 72 63.31 -17.98 -35.92
CA LEU A 72 64.17 -17.76 -34.75
C LEU A 72 64.89 -16.41 -34.80
N THR A 73 65.31 -15.95 -35.99
CA THR A 73 65.94 -14.64 -36.17
C THR A 73 64.99 -13.49 -35.86
N CYS A 74 63.74 -13.57 -36.34
CA CYS A 74 62.70 -12.58 -36.07
C CYS A 74 62.28 -12.60 -34.59
N ALA A 75 62.08 -13.79 -34.02
CA ALA A 75 61.71 -13.94 -32.61
C ALA A 75 62.76 -13.37 -31.65
N SER A 76 64.04 -13.35 -32.06
CA SER A 76 65.14 -12.80 -31.26
C SER A 76 65.27 -11.27 -31.35
N SER A 77 64.71 -10.63 -32.39
CA SER A 77 64.86 -9.18 -32.60
C SER A 77 63.84 -8.61 -33.58
N SER A 78 63.17 -7.52 -33.19
CA SER A 78 62.30 -6.75 -34.08
C SER A 78 63.06 -6.15 -35.27
N LEU A 79 64.35 -5.81 -35.09
CA LEU A 79 65.21 -5.34 -36.18
C LEU A 79 65.33 -6.39 -37.28
N ASN A 80 65.42 -7.67 -36.91
CA ASN A 80 65.49 -8.76 -37.88
C ASN A 80 64.18 -8.92 -38.64
N GLY A 81 63.03 -8.72 -37.98
CA GLY A 81 61.73 -8.67 -38.64
C GLY A 81 61.64 -7.57 -39.70
N GLU A 82 62.07 -6.34 -39.38
CA GLU A 82 62.11 -5.22 -40.33
C GLU A 82 63.04 -5.50 -41.53
N GLU A 83 64.19 -6.13 -41.29
CA GLU A 83 65.13 -6.50 -42.34
C GLU A 83 64.55 -7.57 -43.28
N LEU A 84 63.87 -8.58 -42.73
CA LEU A 84 63.17 -9.60 -43.51
C LEU A 84 62.09 -8.98 -44.41
N ILE A 85 61.33 -8.01 -43.90
CA ILE A 85 60.31 -7.30 -44.68
C ILE A 85 60.95 -6.52 -45.82
N ARG A 86 62.02 -5.75 -45.52
CA ARG A 86 62.74 -4.96 -46.52
C ARG A 86 63.34 -5.81 -47.65
N ASP A 87 63.82 -7.00 -47.33
CA ASP A 87 64.40 -7.93 -48.32
C ASP A 87 63.33 -8.75 -49.08
N GLY A 88 62.04 -8.41 -48.93
CA GLY A 88 60.95 -9.05 -49.67
C GLY A 88 60.57 -10.43 -49.17
N GLY A 89 60.79 -10.71 -47.87
CA GLY A 89 60.55 -12.02 -47.28
C GLY A 89 59.09 -12.44 -47.20
N ILE A 90 58.17 -11.50 -46.93
CA ILE A 90 56.74 -11.82 -46.73
C ILE A 90 56.09 -12.50 -47.95
N PRO A 91 56.21 -11.97 -49.19
CA PRO A 91 55.63 -12.63 -50.37
C PRO A 91 56.17 -14.06 -50.62
N LEU A 92 57.45 -14.30 -50.33
CA LEU A 92 58.07 -15.61 -50.49
C LEU A 92 57.57 -16.61 -49.44
N LEU A 93 57.48 -16.17 -48.19
CA LEU A 93 56.93 -16.97 -47.09
C LEU A 93 55.45 -17.25 -47.29
N ALA A 94 54.67 -16.27 -47.76
CA ALA A 94 53.27 -16.43 -48.11
C ALA A 94 53.06 -17.45 -49.25
N THR A 95 53.91 -17.40 -50.29
CA THR A 95 53.88 -18.39 -51.38
C THR A 95 54.18 -19.79 -50.85
N LEU A 96 55.22 -19.94 -50.02
CA LEU A 96 55.57 -21.22 -49.42
C LEU A 96 54.47 -21.74 -48.48
N LEU A 97 53.88 -20.86 -47.66
CA LEU A 97 52.75 -21.20 -46.79
C LEU A 97 51.59 -21.75 -47.61
N SER A 98 51.15 -21.03 -48.64
CA SER A 98 50.04 -21.45 -49.51
C SER A 98 50.29 -22.82 -50.14
N ARG A 99 51.51 -23.08 -50.63
CA ARG A 99 51.89 -24.39 -51.20
C ARG A 99 51.87 -25.51 -50.17
N CYS A 100 52.34 -25.25 -48.95
CA CYS A 100 52.28 -26.24 -47.87
C CYS A 100 50.85 -26.47 -47.38
N MET A 101 49.98 -25.46 -47.33
CA MET A 101 48.58 -25.63 -46.92
C MET A 101 47.80 -26.57 -47.84
N CYS A 102 48.10 -26.60 -49.14
CA CYS A 102 47.46 -27.52 -50.08
C CYS A 102 47.72 -29.02 -49.78
N VAL A 103 48.74 -29.34 -48.98
CA VAL A 103 49.12 -30.73 -48.65
C VAL A 103 48.97 -31.06 -47.16
N VAL A 104 48.71 -30.07 -46.32
CA VAL A 104 48.49 -30.27 -44.89
C VAL A 104 46.98 -30.39 -44.64
N GLN A 105 46.56 -31.54 -44.12
CA GLN A 105 45.19 -31.84 -43.68
C GLN A 105 45.11 -31.87 -42.14
N PRO A 106 43.91 -31.79 -41.53
CA PRO A 106 43.72 -31.88 -40.07
C PRO A 106 44.40 -33.10 -39.42
N THR A 107 44.50 -34.21 -40.15
CA THR A 107 45.12 -35.47 -39.69
C THR A 107 46.63 -35.54 -39.87
N THR A 108 47.27 -34.49 -40.40
CA THR A 108 48.71 -34.46 -40.69
C THR A 108 49.52 -34.43 -39.39
N PRO A 109 50.45 -35.37 -39.16
CA PRO A 109 51.23 -35.38 -37.93
C PRO A 109 52.32 -34.30 -37.93
N ALA A 110 52.67 -33.78 -36.74
CA ALA A 110 53.63 -32.68 -36.59
C ALA A 110 55.06 -32.96 -37.11
N ASN A 111 55.42 -34.22 -37.37
CA ASN A 111 56.72 -34.60 -37.92
C ASN A 111 56.78 -34.45 -39.45
N GLU A 112 55.65 -34.32 -40.13
CA GLU A 112 55.61 -34.15 -41.59
C GLU A 112 56.30 -32.84 -42.01
N PRO A 113 57.10 -32.85 -43.09
CA PRO A 113 57.80 -31.67 -43.57
C PRO A 113 56.94 -30.44 -43.77
N ALA A 114 55.78 -30.60 -44.42
CA ALA A 114 54.87 -29.50 -44.72
C ALA A 114 54.31 -28.88 -43.43
N ALA A 115 53.89 -29.70 -42.46
CA ALA A 115 53.40 -29.23 -41.16
C ALA A 115 54.47 -28.42 -40.42
N ARG A 116 55.73 -28.88 -40.41
CA ARG A 116 56.84 -28.16 -39.77
C ARG A 116 57.13 -26.81 -40.43
N ILE A 117 57.10 -26.76 -41.76
CA ILE A 117 57.30 -25.51 -42.52
C ILE A 117 56.16 -24.53 -42.23
N VAL A 118 54.91 -25.00 -42.24
CA VAL A 118 53.72 -24.20 -41.87
C VAL A 118 53.86 -23.61 -40.47
N THR A 119 54.21 -24.43 -39.47
CA THR A 119 54.44 -23.99 -38.09
C THR A 119 55.49 -22.88 -38.01
N ASN A 120 56.65 -23.06 -38.66
CA ASN A 120 57.71 -22.06 -38.67
C ASN A 120 57.29 -20.74 -39.32
N ILE A 121 56.58 -20.82 -40.45
CA ILE A 121 56.10 -19.62 -41.15
C ILE A 121 55.04 -18.90 -40.32
N MET A 122 54.11 -19.64 -39.71
CA MET A 122 53.08 -19.05 -38.86
C MET A 122 53.68 -18.38 -37.62
N HIS A 123 54.69 -19.00 -36.98
CA HIS A 123 55.43 -18.32 -35.91
C HIS A 123 56.15 -17.06 -36.40
N THR A 124 56.67 -17.07 -37.64
CA THR A 124 57.26 -15.86 -38.23
C THR A 124 56.19 -14.77 -38.37
N PHE A 125 55.01 -15.07 -38.93
CA PHE A 125 53.91 -14.11 -39.04
C PHE A 125 53.38 -13.64 -37.69
N SER A 126 53.37 -14.50 -36.68
CA SER A 126 53.03 -14.12 -35.30
C SER A 126 53.96 -13.03 -34.76
N VAL A 127 55.27 -13.14 -35.02
CA VAL A 127 56.25 -12.12 -34.62
C VAL A 127 56.09 -10.85 -35.47
N LEU A 128 55.99 -10.98 -36.80
CA LEU A 128 55.89 -9.82 -37.70
C LEU A 128 54.62 -9.00 -37.48
N SER A 129 53.52 -9.63 -37.06
CA SER A 129 52.23 -8.96 -36.81
C SER A 129 52.21 -8.10 -35.54
N GLN A 130 53.23 -8.17 -34.68
CA GLN A 130 53.32 -7.35 -33.48
C GLN A 130 53.57 -5.86 -33.80
N PHE A 131 54.16 -5.56 -34.95
CA PHE A 131 54.52 -4.19 -35.34
C PHE A 131 53.91 -3.78 -36.69
N GLU A 132 53.80 -2.48 -36.91
CA GLU A 132 52.95 -1.91 -37.97
C GLU A 132 53.42 -2.24 -39.39
N SER A 133 54.73 -2.13 -39.66
CA SER A 133 55.31 -2.44 -40.98
C SER A 133 55.03 -3.87 -41.44
N GLY A 134 55.07 -4.83 -40.50
CA GLY A 134 54.74 -6.22 -40.74
C GLY A 134 53.26 -6.41 -41.08
N ARG A 135 52.34 -5.78 -40.32
CA ARG A 135 50.89 -5.84 -40.60
C ARG A 135 50.53 -5.27 -41.96
N VAL A 136 51.10 -4.12 -42.33
CA VAL A 136 50.87 -3.46 -43.63
C VAL A 136 51.31 -4.34 -44.79
N GLU A 137 52.46 -5.00 -44.68
CA GLU A 137 52.96 -5.87 -45.75
C GLU A 137 52.18 -7.20 -45.80
N ILE A 138 51.82 -7.76 -44.64
CA ILE A 138 50.94 -8.93 -44.53
C ILE A 138 49.59 -8.69 -45.22
N LEU A 139 49.00 -7.51 -45.02
CA LEU A 139 47.71 -7.11 -45.64
C LEU A 139 47.70 -7.19 -47.16
N LYS A 140 48.86 -7.04 -47.81
CA LYS A 140 48.98 -7.15 -49.28
C LYS A 140 48.79 -8.58 -49.77
N PHE A 141 48.90 -9.58 -48.90
CA PHE A 141 48.69 -10.98 -49.20
C PHE A 141 47.36 -11.47 -48.59
N GLY A 142 46.35 -11.68 -49.44
CA GLY A 142 45.00 -12.04 -49.00
C GLY A 142 44.84 -13.44 -48.36
N GLY A 143 45.77 -14.37 -48.58
CA GLY A 143 45.64 -15.76 -48.12
C GLY A 143 46.08 -16.04 -46.68
N LEU A 144 46.50 -15.01 -45.92
CA LEU A 144 46.90 -15.22 -44.52
C LEU A 144 45.70 -15.60 -43.65
N ALA A 145 44.54 -14.97 -43.86
CA ALA A 145 43.35 -15.27 -43.06
C ALA A 145 42.93 -16.74 -43.22
N ASP A 146 42.86 -17.24 -44.45
CA ASP A 146 42.59 -18.66 -44.73
C ASP A 146 43.66 -19.58 -44.11
N GLY A 147 44.94 -19.17 -44.18
CA GLY A 147 46.03 -19.92 -43.57
C GLY A 147 45.95 -19.97 -42.04
N ILE A 148 45.55 -18.88 -41.39
CA ILE A 148 45.32 -18.84 -39.93
C ILE A 148 44.19 -19.81 -39.58
N VAL A 149 43.05 -19.72 -40.28
CA VAL A 149 41.89 -20.57 -40.02
C VAL A 149 42.23 -22.05 -40.21
N HIS A 150 42.83 -22.41 -41.34
CA HIS A 150 43.25 -23.77 -41.64
C HIS A 150 44.22 -24.33 -40.59
N CYS A 151 45.14 -23.51 -40.08
CA CYS A 151 46.05 -23.92 -39.01
C CYS A 151 45.31 -24.29 -37.72
N THR A 152 44.18 -23.66 -37.41
CA THR A 152 43.41 -23.98 -36.19
C THR A 152 42.77 -25.37 -36.22
N GLU A 153 42.66 -25.99 -37.39
CA GLU A 153 42.11 -27.35 -37.57
C GLU A 153 43.16 -28.46 -37.38
N LEU A 154 44.45 -28.10 -37.27
CA LEU A 154 45.55 -29.07 -37.23
C LEU A 154 45.71 -29.69 -35.84
N GLU A 155 44.79 -30.59 -35.45
CA GLU A 155 44.74 -31.19 -34.12
C GLU A 155 46.06 -31.88 -33.71
N PHE A 156 46.77 -32.49 -34.67
CA PHE A 156 48.05 -33.17 -34.40
C PHE A 156 49.28 -32.26 -34.49
N VAL A 157 49.11 -30.96 -34.72
CA VAL A 157 50.19 -29.97 -34.85
C VAL A 157 49.96 -28.79 -33.90
N PRO A 158 50.02 -29.01 -32.57
CA PRO A 158 49.63 -28.01 -31.59
C PRO A 158 50.41 -26.70 -31.68
N SER A 159 51.69 -26.74 -32.07
CA SER A 159 52.49 -25.52 -32.27
C SER A 159 52.02 -24.68 -33.47
N ALA A 160 51.43 -25.29 -34.51
CA ALA A 160 50.87 -24.55 -35.64
C ALA A 160 49.58 -23.81 -35.22
N VAL A 161 48.71 -24.51 -34.49
CA VAL A 161 47.47 -23.94 -33.92
C VAL A 161 47.81 -22.76 -33.01
N ASP A 162 48.78 -22.95 -32.10
CA ASP A 162 49.25 -21.92 -31.18
C ASP A 162 49.78 -20.68 -31.92
N ALA A 163 50.69 -20.89 -32.87
CA ALA A 163 51.22 -19.81 -33.70
C ALA A 163 50.13 -19.07 -34.49
N ALA A 164 49.13 -19.79 -35.00
CA ALA A 164 48.03 -19.22 -35.77
C ALA A 164 47.11 -18.35 -34.90
N LEU A 165 46.76 -18.81 -33.70
CA LEU A 165 45.94 -18.04 -32.76
C LEU A 165 46.67 -16.79 -32.27
N LEU A 166 47.97 -16.88 -31.99
CA LEU A 166 48.79 -15.70 -31.65
C LEU A 166 48.90 -14.74 -32.84
N THR A 167 49.07 -15.26 -34.05
CA THR A 167 49.06 -14.42 -35.27
C THR A 167 47.71 -13.71 -35.41
N ALA A 168 46.60 -14.44 -35.26
CA ALA A 168 45.26 -13.87 -35.27
C ALA A 168 45.13 -12.74 -34.25
N ALA A 169 45.47 -12.99 -32.99
CA ALA A 169 45.42 -12.01 -31.91
C ALA A 169 46.22 -10.73 -32.21
N ASN A 170 47.32 -10.82 -32.96
CA ASN A 170 48.16 -9.68 -33.30
C ASN A 170 47.67 -8.90 -34.53
N VAL A 171 47.03 -9.55 -35.50
CA VAL A 171 46.51 -8.90 -36.72
C VAL A 171 45.17 -8.20 -36.51
N LEU A 172 44.42 -8.55 -35.45
CA LEU A 172 43.09 -7.99 -35.15
C LEU A 172 43.07 -6.51 -34.73
N VAL A 173 44.23 -5.85 -34.66
CA VAL A 173 44.33 -4.39 -34.53
C VAL A 173 43.88 -3.63 -35.80
N SER A 174 43.76 -4.31 -36.94
CA SER A 174 43.26 -3.74 -38.20
C SER A 174 41.85 -4.22 -38.51
N SER A 175 40.94 -3.28 -38.83
CA SER A 175 39.56 -3.58 -39.21
C SER A 175 39.46 -4.43 -40.49
N GLU A 176 40.37 -4.23 -41.44
CA GLU A 176 40.45 -5.00 -42.67
C GLU A 176 40.79 -6.48 -42.38
N LEU A 177 41.71 -6.72 -41.45
CA LEU A 177 42.11 -8.05 -41.02
C LEU A 177 41.06 -8.73 -40.14
N GLN A 178 40.37 -7.99 -39.28
CA GLN A 178 39.19 -8.49 -38.56
C GLN A 178 38.15 -9.03 -39.55
N ASN A 179 37.79 -8.23 -40.56
CA ASN A 179 36.83 -8.62 -41.59
C ASN A 179 37.34 -9.75 -42.50
N ALA A 180 38.65 -9.80 -42.78
CA ALA A 180 39.25 -10.90 -43.53
C ALA A 180 39.17 -12.23 -42.75
N LEU A 181 39.46 -12.23 -41.45
CA LEU A 181 39.35 -13.40 -40.59
C LEU A 181 37.90 -13.88 -40.45
N LEU A 182 36.94 -12.95 -40.30
CA LEU A 182 35.51 -13.30 -40.29
C LEU A 182 35.08 -13.94 -41.60
N ARG A 183 35.44 -13.36 -42.74
CA ARG A 183 35.14 -13.94 -44.07
C ARG A 183 35.82 -15.28 -44.29
N ALA A 184 36.98 -15.53 -43.70
CA ALA A 184 37.65 -16.83 -43.73
C ALA A 184 37.03 -17.86 -42.77
N GLY A 185 36.03 -17.48 -41.95
CA GLY A 185 35.33 -18.39 -41.04
C GLY A 185 35.97 -18.53 -39.66
N PHE A 186 36.92 -17.66 -39.29
CA PHE A 186 37.70 -17.77 -38.05
C PHE A 186 36.86 -18.04 -36.79
N LEU A 187 35.72 -17.37 -36.65
CA LEU A 187 34.79 -17.58 -35.53
C LEU A 187 34.38 -19.07 -35.38
N TRP A 188 34.02 -19.70 -36.50
CA TRP A 188 33.52 -21.08 -36.53
C TRP A 188 34.61 -22.10 -36.21
N TYR A 189 35.85 -21.81 -36.55
CA TYR A 189 36.97 -22.71 -36.29
C TYR A 189 37.52 -22.58 -34.87
N VAL A 190 37.46 -21.39 -34.30
CA VAL A 190 37.99 -21.09 -32.96
C VAL A 190 37.01 -21.44 -31.84
N LEU A 191 35.70 -21.26 -32.04
CA LEU A 191 34.69 -21.55 -31.00
C LEU A 191 34.83 -22.95 -30.38
N PRO A 192 35.01 -24.04 -31.15
CA PRO A 192 35.17 -25.38 -30.56
C PRO A 192 36.46 -25.58 -29.77
N LEU A 193 37.48 -24.73 -29.94
CA LEU A 193 38.70 -24.77 -29.12
C LEU A 193 38.42 -24.36 -27.67
N LEU A 194 37.49 -23.42 -27.45
CA LEU A 194 37.10 -22.97 -26.10
C LEU A 194 36.46 -24.13 -25.30
N LEU A 195 35.75 -25.03 -25.98
CA LEU A 195 35.05 -26.17 -25.38
C LEU A 195 35.94 -27.42 -25.19
N GLN A 196 37.25 -27.29 -25.43
CA GLN A 196 38.24 -28.34 -25.19
C GLN A 196 39.07 -28.08 -23.93
N TYR A 197 38.79 -27.01 -23.20
CA TYR A 197 39.51 -26.65 -21.99
C TYR A 197 39.15 -27.57 -20.82
N ASP A 198 40.17 -28.06 -20.13
CA ASP A 198 40.05 -28.87 -18.92
C ASP A 198 40.82 -28.21 -17.78
N SER A 199 40.07 -27.65 -16.82
CA SER A 199 40.63 -26.98 -15.64
C SER A 199 41.48 -27.89 -14.73
N THR A 200 41.33 -29.22 -14.83
CA THR A 200 42.04 -30.19 -13.99
C THR A 200 43.43 -30.56 -14.52
N ALA A 201 43.72 -30.24 -15.78
CA ALA A 201 45.03 -30.48 -16.38
C ALA A 201 46.04 -29.41 -15.92
N GLU A 202 46.94 -29.77 -14.99
CA GLU A 202 47.95 -28.87 -14.42
C GLU A 202 48.88 -28.25 -15.48
N GLU A 203 49.02 -26.91 -15.45
CA GLU A 203 50.06 -26.17 -16.16
C GLU A 203 51.37 -26.22 -15.35
N ASN A 204 52.05 -27.37 -15.31
CA ASN A 204 53.39 -27.41 -14.73
C ASN A 204 54.38 -26.70 -15.67
N GLU A 205 54.78 -25.47 -15.31
CA GLU A 205 55.82 -24.67 -16.00
C GLU A 205 57.19 -25.40 -16.05
N THR A 206 57.37 -26.44 -15.23
CA THR A 206 58.55 -27.32 -15.26
C THR A 206 58.26 -28.60 -16.06
N CYS A 207 58.97 -28.75 -17.18
CA CYS A 207 59.03 -29.79 -18.23
C CYS A 207 58.72 -31.29 -17.98
N GLU A 208 58.08 -31.72 -16.90
CA GLU A 208 57.82 -33.14 -16.61
C GLU A 208 56.33 -33.50 -16.57
N ALA A 209 55.58 -33.13 -17.62
CA ALA A 209 54.29 -33.76 -17.89
C ALA A 209 54.51 -35.23 -18.30
N HIS A 210 54.13 -36.16 -17.39
CA HIS A 210 54.27 -37.60 -17.55
C HIS A 210 53.12 -38.19 -18.38
N GLY A 211 53.24 -38.14 -19.71
CA GLY A 211 52.35 -38.85 -20.64
C GLY A 211 51.95 -38.04 -21.87
N VAL A 212 51.72 -38.73 -23.01
CA VAL A 212 51.32 -38.09 -24.28
C VAL A 212 49.95 -37.40 -24.15
N GLY A 213 49.00 -38.01 -23.41
CA GLY A 213 47.67 -37.43 -23.19
C GLY A 213 47.70 -36.09 -22.43
N ALA A 214 48.49 -36.00 -21.35
CA ALA A 214 48.64 -34.77 -20.58
C ALA A 214 49.21 -33.61 -21.43
N ARG A 215 50.18 -33.90 -22.30
CA ARG A 215 50.76 -32.89 -23.21
C ARG A 215 49.77 -32.38 -24.25
N VAL A 216 48.90 -33.26 -24.77
CA VAL A 216 47.83 -32.86 -25.70
C VAL A 216 46.83 -31.96 -25.00
N GLN A 217 46.42 -32.30 -23.77
CA GLN A 217 45.47 -31.47 -23.02
C GLN A 217 46.05 -30.12 -22.61
N ILE A 218 47.33 -30.05 -22.20
CA ILE A 218 48.03 -28.78 -21.94
C ILE A 218 48.02 -27.89 -23.19
N ALA A 219 48.27 -28.47 -24.38
CA ALA A 219 48.20 -27.73 -25.63
C ALA A 219 46.78 -27.23 -25.93
N LYS A 220 45.76 -28.08 -25.75
CA LYS A 220 44.34 -27.69 -25.92
C LYS A 220 43.93 -26.56 -24.97
N ASN A 221 44.37 -26.60 -23.72
CA ASN A 221 44.14 -25.52 -22.75
C ASN A 221 44.80 -24.21 -23.21
N LEU A 222 46.03 -24.25 -23.70
CA LEU A 222 46.73 -23.07 -24.24
C LEU A 222 46.02 -22.52 -25.48
N HIS A 223 45.58 -23.39 -26.39
CA HIS A 223 44.79 -23.00 -27.56
C HIS A 223 43.50 -22.31 -27.17
N ALA A 224 42.78 -22.85 -26.17
CA ALA A 224 41.56 -22.23 -25.65
C ALA A 224 41.83 -20.81 -25.11
N VAL A 225 42.93 -20.60 -24.39
CA VAL A 225 43.32 -19.27 -23.89
C VAL A 225 43.62 -18.29 -25.03
N HIS A 226 44.45 -18.67 -26.00
CA HIS A 226 44.78 -17.81 -27.13
C HIS A 226 43.56 -17.56 -28.03
N ALA A 227 42.69 -18.55 -28.18
CA ALA A 227 41.41 -18.44 -28.86
C ALA A 227 40.49 -17.39 -28.20
N THR A 228 40.33 -17.46 -26.88
CA THR A 228 39.56 -16.46 -26.12
C THR A 228 40.13 -15.06 -26.28
N GLN A 229 41.47 -14.90 -26.22
CA GLN A 229 42.13 -13.62 -26.45
C GLN A 229 41.90 -13.08 -27.86
N ALA A 230 41.98 -13.95 -28.87
CA ALA A 230 41.70 -13.57 -30.26
C ALA A 230 40.23 -13.17 -30.44
N LEU A 231 39.26 -13.88 -29.84
CA LEU A 231 37.84 -13.52 -29.90
C LEU A 231 37.54 -12.20 -29.20
N SER A 232 38.15 -11.96 -28.04
CA SER A 232 38.07 -10.69 -27.30
C SER A 232 38.52 -9.52 -28.19
N LYS A 233 39.72 -9.62 -28.79
CA LYS A 233 40.26 -8.61 -29.72
C LYS A 233 39.46 -8.48 -31.02
N LEU A 234 38.89 -9.57 -31.53
CA LEU A 234 38.04 -9.58 -32.72
C LEU A 234 36.79 -8.73 -32.53
N CYS A 235 36.22 -8.76 -31.33
CA CYS A 235 35.05 -7.97 -30.96
C CYS A 235 35.38 -6.52 -30.58
N GLY A 236 36.66 -6.12 -30.60
CA GLY A 236 37.09 -4.81 -30.11
C GLY A 236 36.99 -4.67 -28.58
N LEU A 237 36.94 -5.79 -27.86
CA LEU A 237 36.90 -5.83 -26.41
C LEU A 237 38.32 -6.12 -25.93
N SER A 238 39.02 -5.20 -25.29
CA SER A 238 40.32 -5.50 -24.68
C SER A 238 40.55 -4.65 -23.44
N GLY A 239 41.21 -5.24 -22.45
CA GLY A 239 41.66 -4.57 -21.23
C GLY A 239 43.05 -3.93 -21.34
N ASP A 240 43.70 -3.99 -22.52
CA ASP A 240 45.01 -3.39 -22.76
C ASP A 240 44.91 -1.90 -23.16
N ASP A 241 45.97 -1.12 -22.96
CA ASP A 241 46.08 0.31 -23.40
C ASP A 241 45.95 0.50 -24.93
N ILE A 242 45.90 -0.60 -25.70
CA ILE A 242 45.77 -0.61 -27.16
C ILE A 242 44.29 -0.65 -27.53
N LEU A 243 43.82 0.39 -28.23
CA LEU A 243 42.47 0.44 -28.77
C LEU A 243 42.34 -0.45 -30.01
N TYR A 244 41.52 -1.49 -29.92
CA TYR A 244 41.15 -2.35 -31.05
C TYR A 244 39.88 -1.79 -31.75
N PRO A 245 39.74 -1.96 -33.08
CA PRO A 245 38.51 -1.57 -33.78
C PRO A 245 37.29 -2.35 -33.26
N ASP A 246 36.19 -1.64 -33.00
CA ASP A 246 34.91 -2.24 -32.57
C ASP A 246 34.27 -3.05 -33.71
N ASN A 247 33.93 -4.30 -33.45
CA ASN A 247 33.26 -5.20 -34.40
C ASN A 247 31.95 -5.73 -33.80
N LYS A 248 30.93 -4.87 -33.85
CA LYS A 248 29.58 -5.19 -33.36
C LYS A 248 28.97 -6.46 -33.96
N PRO A 249 29.08 -6.75 -35.27
CA PRO A 249 28.58 -8.01 -35.84
C PRO A 249 29.20 -9.25 -35.18
N ALA A 250 30.52 -9.27 -34.97
CA ALA A 250 31.18 -10.40 -34.31
C ALA A 250 30.75 -10.55 -32.84
N TYR A 251 30.65 -9.43 -32.12
CA TYR A 251 30.20 -9.46 -30.72
C TYR A 251 28.73 -9.87 -30.58
N ASN A 252 27.84 -9.40 -31.45
CA ASN A 252 26.44 -9.81 -31.45
C ASN A 252 26.27 -11.30 -31.77
N ALA A 253 27.06 -11.83 -32.71
CA ALA A 253 27.13 -13.26 -32.98
C ALA A 253 27.54 -14.05 -31.73
N LEU A 254 28.64 -13.65 -31.07
CA LEU A 254 29.08 -14.31 -29.83
C LEU A 254 28.05 -14.19 -28.69
N LYS A 255 27.35 -13.05 -28.59
CA LYS A 255 26.28 -12.83 -27.62
C LYS A 255 25.13 -13.82 -27.80
N ALA A 256 24.75 -14.11 -29.04
CA ALA A 256 23.74 -15.10 -29.37
C ALA A 256 24.25 -16.53 -29.11
N LEU A 257 25.50 -16.83 -29.50
CA LEU A 257 26.07 -18.18 -29.44
C LEU A 257 26.56 -18.63 -28.06
N LEU A 258 26.94 -17.73 -27.15
CA LEU A 258 27.46 -18.08 -25.83
C LEU A 258 26.50 -17.73 -24.69
N THR A 259 25.37 -17.08 -24.96
CA THR A 259 24.56 -16.28 -24.02
C THR A 259 25.18 -14.90 -23.73
N PRO A 260 24.36 -13.87 -23.44
CA PRO A 260 24.82 -12.52 -23.12
C PRO A 260 25.87 -12.45 -22.02
N LYS A 261 25.63 -13.12 -20.89
CA LYS A 261 26.49 -13.06 -19.72
C LYS A 261 27.86 -13.68 -19.95
N LEU A 262 27.93 -14.81 -20.66
CA LEU A 262 29.21 -15.46 -21.00
C LEU A 262 29.97 -14.68 -22.08
N ALA A 263 29.29 -14.06 -23.04
CA ALA A 263 29.93 -13.19 -24.02
C ALA A 263 30.53 -11.93 -23.37
N ASP A 264 29.88 -11.37 -22.35
CA ASP A 264 30.39 -10.20 -21.62
C ASP A 264 31.69 -10.49 -20.85
N MET A 265 31.93 -11.75 -20.46
CA MET A 265 33.19 -12.15 -19.83
C MET A 265 34.40 -11.95 -20.76
N LEU A 266 34.21 -11.85 -22.08
CA LEU A 266 35.28 -11.52 -23.03
C LEU A 266 35.86 -10.11 -22.84
N ARG A 267 35.15 -9.21 -22.17
CA ARG A 267 35.53 -7.79 -22.08
C ARG A 267 36.62 -7.53 -21.04
N ASN A 268 36.53 -8.13 -19.85
CA ASN A 268 37.33 -7.74 -18.68
C ASN A 268 37.75 -8.91 -17.76
N HIS A 269 37.50 -10.16 -18.12
CA HIS A 269 37.83 -11.31 -17.27
C HIS A 269 39.08 -12.06 -17.75
N PRO A 270 39.84 -12.67 -16.83
CA PRO A 270 40.91 -13.57 -17.23
C PRO A 270 40.33 -14.72 -18.07
N PRO A 271 40.94 -15.08 -19.22
CA PRO A 271 40.40 -16.10 -20.13
C PRO A 271 40.01 -17.41 -19.45
N LYS A 272 40.78 -17.83 -18.43
CA LYS A 272 40.55 -19.07 -17.68
C LYS A 272 39.20 -19.13 -16.95
N GLU A 273 38.66 -17.99 -16.51
CA GLU A 273 37.38 -17.95 -15.81
C GLU A 273 36.22 -18.26 -16.77
N LEU A 274 36.19 -17.59 -17.93
CA LEU A 274 35.23 -17.89 -19.00
C LEU A 274 35.36 -19.35 -19.46
N LEU A 275 36.58 -19.83 -19.67
CA LEU A 275 36.83 -21.20 -20.11
C LEU A 275 36.36 -22.23 -19.09
N SER A 276 36.57 -21.98 -17.80
CA SER A 276 36.03 -22.84 -16.73
C SER A 276 34.51 -22.88 -16.77
N ASN A 277 33.86 -21.72 -16.91
CA ASN A 277 32.40 -21.62 -17.00
C ASN A 277 31.84 -22.35 -18.23
N LEU A 278 32.43 -22.13 -19.40
CA LEU A 278 32.04 -22.77 -20.66
C LEU A 278 32.16 -24.29 -20.62
N ASN A 279 33.07 -24.85 -19.82
CA ASN A 279 33.28 -26.30 -19.72
C ASN A 279 32.62 -26.93 -18.49
N SER A 280 31.80 -26.16 -17.77
CA SER A 280 31.01 -26.60 -16.62
C SER A 280 29.51 -26.65 -16.95
N ASN A 281 28.71 -27.18 -16.02
CA ASN A 281 27.24 -27.05 -16.08
C ASN A 281 26.82 -25.93 -15.13
N LEU A 282 26.21 -24.89 -15.69
CA LEU A 282 25.75 -23.71 -14.98
C LEU A 282 24.23 -23.59 -15.11
N GLU A 283 23.57 -23.42 -13.97
CA GLU A 283 22.15 -23.05 -13.91
C GLU A 283 22.00 -21.92 -12.90
N SER A 284 22.04 -20.70 -13.43
CA SER A 284 21.88 -19.44 -12.70
C SER A 284 20.88 -18.54 -13.44
N PRO A 285 20.32 -17.51 -12.80
CA PRO A 285 19.32 -16.65 -13.43
C PRO A 285 19.75 -16.02 -14.76
N GLU A 286 21.03 -15.75 -14.97
CA GLU A 286 21.56 -15.14 -16.22
C GLU A 286 22.17 -16.17 -17.18
N ILE A 287 22.40 -17.42 -16.74
CA ILE A 287 23.10 -18.46 -17.52
C ILE A 287 22.43 -19.82 -17.30
N ILE A 288 21.89 -20.39 -18.37
CA ILE A 288 21.62 -21.84 -18.47
C ILE A 288 22.59 -22.41 -19.50
N TRP A 289 23.60 -23.13 -19.02
CA TRP A 289 24.66 -23.71 -19.86
C TRP A 289 24.97 -25.13 -19.43
N ASN A 290 24.72 -26.12 -20.28
CA ASN A 290 24.89 -27.53 -19.96
C ASN A 290 25.37 -28.33 -21.18
N SER A 291 25.44 -29.67 -21.05
CA SER A 291 25.85 -30.53 -22.16
C SER A 291 24.93 -30.46 -23.39
N SER A 292 23.63 -30.18 -23.20
CA SER A 292 22.68 -30.00 -24.30
C SER A 292 22.94 -28.72 -25.06
N THR A 293 23.05 -27.57 -24.38
CA THR A 293 23.32 -26.28 -25.03
C THR A 293 24.67 -26.28 -25.73
N ARG A 294 25.70 -26.88 -25.12
CA ARG A 294 27.01 -27.08 -25.77
C ARG A 294 26.91 -27.95 -27.02
N GLY A 295 26.16 -29.04 -26.97
CA GLY A 295 25.94 -29.93 -28.10
C GLY A 295 25.22 -29.24 -29.27
N GLU A 296 24.18 -28.46 -28.98
CA GLU A 296 23.45 -27.66 -29.97
C GLU A 296 24.34 -26.59 -30.61
N LEU A 297 25.14 -25.87 -29.81
CA LEU A 297 26.10 -24.90 -30.33
C LEU A 297 27.10 -25.57 -31.27
N LEU A 298 27.73 -26.68 -30.87
CA LEU A 298 28.69 -27.39 -31.71
C LEU A 298 28.06 -27.89 -33.02
N LYS A 299 26.83 -28.42 -32.95
CA LYS A 299 26.07 -28.85 -34.14
C LYS A 299 25.82 -27.68 -35.09
N PHE A 300 25.44 -26.50 -34.55
CA PHE A 300 25.25 -25.30 -35.35
C PHE A 300 26.57 -24.82 -35.96
N VAL A 301 27.67 -24.80 -35.20
CA VAL A 301 29.00 -24.45 -35.70
C VAL A 301 29.43 -25.37 -36.84
N ASP A 302 29.19 -26.68 -36.74
CA ASP A 302 29.50 -27.63 -37.83
C ASP A 302 28.64 -27.39 -39.09
N GLN A 303 27.38 -26.97 -38.94
CA GLN A 303 26.54 -26.54 -40.06
C GLN A 303 27.11 -25.27 -40.72
N GLN A 304 27.56 -24.29 -39.92
CA GLN A 304 28.15 -23.06 -40.43
C GLN A 304 29.51 -23.31 -41.12
N ARG A 305 30.31 -24.26 -40.65
CA ARG A 305 31.54 -24.69 -41.34
C ARG A 305 31.25 -25.28 -42.71
N ALA A 306 30.11 -25.96 -42.87
CA ALA A 306 29.68 -26.58 -44.12
C ALA A 306 28.94 -25.62 -45.08
N SER A 307 28.53 -24.43 -44.62
CA SER A 307 27.75 -23.45 -45.41
C SER A 307 28.60 -22.40 -46.13
N GLN A 308 29.85 -22.73 -46.46
CA GLN A 308 30.76 -21.83 -47.16
C GLN A 308 30.16 -21.34 -48.49
N GLY A 309 30.22 -20.02 -48.72
CA GLY A 309 29.72 -19.38 -49.93
C GLY A 309 30.44 -19.83 -51.20
N PRO A 310 29.85 -19.57 -52.38
CA PRO A 310 30.45 -19.94 -53.67
C PRO A 310 31.79 -19.23 -53.95
N ASP A 311 32.06 -18.12 -53.26
CA ASP A 311 33.32 -17.37 -53.31
C ASP A 311 34.34 -17.80 -52.24
N GLY A 312 34.01 -18.82 -51.44
CA GLY A 312 34.83 -19.31 -50.34
C GLY A 312 34.67 -18.52 -49.03
N SER A 313 33.77 -17.54 -48.96
CA SER A 313 33.57 -16.73 -47.76
C SER A 313 32.49 -17.26 -46.83
N TYR A 314 32.58 -16.89 -45.55
CA TYR A 314 31.58 -17.16 -44.51
C TYR A 314 30.81 -15.90 -44.13
N ASP A 315 29.55 -16.08 -43.74
CA ASP A 315 28.66 -15.03 -43.26
C ASP A 315 28.24 -15.30 -41.80
N LEU A 316 27.92 -14.23 -41.08
CA LEU A 316 27.41 -14.27 -39.70
C LEU A 316 25.89 -14.10 -39.64
N THR A 317 25.17 -13.89 -40.74
CA THR A 317 23.72 -13.61 -40.72
C THR A 317 22.91 -14.64 -39.91
N GLU A 318 23.09 -15.93 -40.17
CA GLU A 318 22.35 -16.99 -39.45
C GLU A 318 22.66 -17.04 -37.94
N SER A 319 23.86 -16.58 -37.55
CA SER A 319 24.28 -16.57 -36.14
C SER A 319 23.49 -15.58 -35.28
N HIS A 320 23.01 -14.49 -35.87
CA HIS A 320 22.24 -13.47 -35.15
C HIS A 320 20.83 -13.93 -34.81
N SER A 321 20.31 -14.93 -35.54
CA SER A 321 19.00 -15.55 -35.32
C SER A 321 19.09 -16.90 -34.59
N PHE A 322 20.27 -17.28 -34.13
CA PHE A 322 20.46 -18.56 -33.44
C PHE A 322 19.72 -18.58 -32.11
N THR A 323 18.94 -19.64 -31.88
CA THR A 323 18.19 -19.87 -30.64
C THR A 323 18.32 -21.33 -30.23
N TYR A 324 18.52 -21.58 -28.94
CA TYR A 324 18.61 -22.93 -28.39
C TYR A 324 17.23 -23.61 -28.32
N GLU A 325 17.12 -24.81 -28.89
CA GLU A 325 15.93 -25.64 -28.78
C GLU A 325 15.74 -26.13 -27.33
N ALA A 326 16.83 -26.50 -26.66
CA ALA A 326 16.81 -26.87 -25.23
C ALA A 326 16.29 -25.76 -24.31
N LEU A 327 16.34 -24.49 -24.73
CA LEU A 327 15.88 -23.34 -23.93
C LEU A 327 14.55 -22.78 -24.43
N SER A 328 13.93 -23.39 -25.45
CA SER A 328 12.68 -22.89 -26.07
C SER A 328 11.49 -22.79 -25.10
N LYS A 329 11.49 -23.60 -24.03
CA LYS A 329 10.46 -23.59 -22.98
C LYS A 329 10.79 -22.67 -21.81
N GLU A 330 11.99 -22.10 -21.76
CA GLU A 330 12.41 -21.23 -20.67
C GLU A 330 11.93 -19.80 -20.93
N LEU A 331 11.35 -19.18 -19.90
CA LEU A 331 10.90 -17.80 -19.99
C LEU A 331 12.08 -16.85 -19.69
N ASN A 332 12.62 -16.23 -20.73
CA ASN A 332 13.71 -15.27 -20.64
C ASN A 332 13.21 -13.83 -20.83
N VAL A 333 13.41 -12.98 -19.83
CA VAL A 333 13.05 -11.55 -19.87
C VAL A 333 14.27 -10.73 -19.46
N GLY A 334 14.69 -9.79 -20.30
CA GLY A 334 15.84 -8.93 -19.99
C GLY A 334 17.17 -9.68 -19.82
N ASN A 335 17.35 -10.81 -20.51
CA ASN A 335 18.48 -11.74 -20.36
C ASN A 335 18.48 -12.54 -19.03
N VAL A 336 17.34 -12.63 -18.36
CA VAL A 336 17.17 -13.40 -17.12
C VAL A 336 16.11 -14.49 -17.30
N TYR A 337 16.45 -15.72 -16.93
CA TYR A 337 15.56 -16.87 -16.93
C TYR A 337 14.70 -16.87 -15.67
N LEU A 338 13.41 -16.50 -15.81
CA LEU A 338 12.53 -16.23 -14.68
C LEU A 338 12.30 -17.43 -13.77
N ARG A 339 12.25 -18.65 -14.34
CA ARG A 339 12.15 -19.90 -13.56
C ARG A 339 13.31 -20.04 -12.58
N VAL A 340 14.54 -19.80 -13.05
CA VAL A 340 15.75 -19.95 -12.23
C VAL A 340 15.83 -18.81 -11.21
N TYR A 341 15.52 -17.58 -11.61
CA TYR A 341 15.48 -16.43 -10.71
C TYR A 341 14.46 -16.59 -9.57
N ASN A 342 13.23 -17.03 -9.87
CA ASN A 342 12.22 -17.25 -8.85
C ASN A 342 12.58 -18.37 -7.87
N ASN A 343 13.36 -19.37 -8.30
CA ASN A 343 13.90 -20.41 -7.42
C ASN A 343 15.14 -19.96 -6.63
N GLN A 344 15.82 -18.90 -7.06
CA GLN A 344 17.03 -18.35 -6.47
C GLN A 344 16.89 -16.81 -6.31
N PRO A 345 15.93 -16.32 -5.50
CA PRO A 345 15.57 -14.90 -5.46
C PRO A 345 16.69 -14.00 -4.94
N ASP A 346 17.62 -14.55 -4.14
CA ASP A 346 18.75 -13.83 -3.55
C ASP A 346 19.92 -13.59 -4.54
N PHE A 347 19.82 -14.09 -5.78
CA PHE A 347 20.87 -13.92 -6.78
C PHE A 347 20.96 -12.47 -7.28
N GLU A 348 22.16 -11.90 -7.27
CA GLU A 348 22.41 -10.54 -7.76
C GLU A 348 22.48 -10.50 -9.30
N ILE A 349 21.44 -9.97 -9.93
CA ILE A 349 21.41 -9.69 -11.37
C ILE A 349 22.37 -8.53 -11.70
N SER A 350 23.07 -8.64 -12.82
CA SER A 350 24.12 -7.68 -13.24
C SER A 350 23.56 -6.29 -13.52
N ASP A 351 22.44 -6.23 -14.25
CA ASP A 351 21.74 -4.99 -14.60
C ASP A 351 20.30 -5.05 -14.08
N GLN A 352 20.15 -4.72 -12.80
CA GLN A 352 18.86 -4.81 -12.10
C GLN A 352 17.83 -3.79 -12.60
N GLU A 353 18.27 -2.63 -13.07
CA GLU A 353 17.38 -1.59 -13.59
C GLU A 353 16.81 -2.00 -14.96
N GLU A 354 17.66 -2.44 -15.89
CA GLU A 354 17.18 -2.92 -17.20
C GLU A 354 16.30 -4.16 -17.04
N PHE A 355 16.64 -5.06 -16.12
CA PHE A 355 15.78 -6.21 -15.82
C PHE A 355 14.41 -5.79 -15.27
N CYS A 356 14.36 -4.81 -14.35
CA CYS A 356 13.10 -4.28 -13.83
C CYS A 356 12.23 -3.66 -14.94
N ILE A 357 12.84 -2.88 -15.84
CA ILE A 357 12.16 -2.28 -16.99
C ILE A 357 11.66 -3.36 -17.96
N ALA A 358 12.48 -4.39 -18.23
CA ALA A 358 12.10 -5.51 -19.09
C ALA A 358 10.91 -6.30 -18.51
N LEU A 359 10.91 -6.56 -17.19
CA LEU A 359 9.78 -7.19 -16.50
C LEU A 359 8.50 -6.38 -16.63
N LEU A 360 8.57 -5.05 -16.47
CA LEU A 360 7.41 -4.19 -16.63
C LEU A 360 6.86 -4.23 -18.07
N LYS A 361 7.74 -4.13 -19.07
CA LYS A 361 7.33 -4.25 -20.49
C LYS A 361 6.69 -5.60 -20.78
N PHE A 362 7.27 -6.67 -20.25
CA PHE A 362 6.74 -8.02 -20.37
C PHE A 362 5.35 -8.16 -19.75
N ILE A 363 5.13 -7.61 -18.55
CA ILE A 363 3.82 -7.60 -17.89
C ILE A 363 2.79 -6.81 -18.73
N VAL A 364 3.17 -5.64 -19.27
CA VAL A 364 2.31 -4.85 -20.16
C VAL A 364 1.87 -5.66 -21.37
N GLU A 365 2.81 -6.33 -22.04
CA GLU A 365 2.53 -7.14 -23.22
C GLU A 365 1.56 -8.29 -22.89
N LEU A 366 1.75 -8.97 -21.75
CA LEU A 366 0.86 -10.04 -21.31
C LEU A 366 -0.56 -9.52 -20.98
N VAL A 367 -0.68 -8.36 -20.34
CA VAL A 367 -1.99 -7.74 -20.05
C VAL A 367 -2.72 -7.38 -21.34
N LEU A 368 -2.02 -6.82 -22.33
CA LEU A 368 -2.58 -6.51 -23.64
C LEU A 368 -3.01 -7.76 -24.41
N GLN A 369 -2.19 -8.82 -24.38
CA GLN A 369 -2.53 -10.11 -24.97
C GLN A 369 -3.78 -10.71 -24.33
N TRP A 370 -3.87 -10.71 -23.00
CA TRP A 370 -5.02 -11.22 -22.27
C TRP A 370 -6.32 -10.50 -22.62
N ASN A 371 -6.26 -9.16 -22.70
CA ASN A 371 -7.43 -8.36 -23.07
C ASN A 371 -7.86 -8.61 -24.53
N SER A 372 -6.92 -8.87 -25.43
CA SER A 372 -7.20 -9.18 -26.83
C SER A 372 -7.89 -10.55 -26.97
N ILE A 373 -7.38 -11.56 -26.27
CA ILE A 373 -7.95 -12.92 -26.28
C ILE A 373 -9.39 -12.91 -25.76
N ASN A 374 -9.65 -12.20 -24.66
CA ASN A 374 -10.99 -12.12 -24.07
C ASN A 374 -11.99 -11.32 -24.92
N LEU A 375 -11.55 -10.30 -25.67
CA LEU A 375 -12.44 -9.63 -26.63
C LEU A 375 -12.89 -10.58 -27.74
N GLU A 376 -12.00 -11.42 -28.26
CA GLU A 376 -12.33 -12.40 -29.31
C GLU A 376 -13.31 -13.47 -28.82
N THR A 377 -13.21 -13.91 -27.56
CA THR A 377 -14.15 -14.87 -26.95
C THR A 377 -15.55 -14.28 -26.75
N ILE A 378 -15.64 -12.98 -26.42
CA ILE A 378 -16.92 -12.27 -26.30
C ILE A 378 -17.61 -12.12 -27.67
N HIS A 379 -16.86 -11.89 -28.75
CA HIS A 379 -17.40 -11.81 -30.11
C HIS A 379 -17.91 -13.15 -30.66
N GLN A 380 -17.35 -14.30 -30.25
CA GLN A 380 -17.87 -15.62 -30.64
C GLN A 380 -19.15 -16.01 -29.90
N HIS A 381 -19.34 -15.57 -28.65
CA HIS A 381 -20.58 -15.82 -27.89
C HIS A 381 -21.71 -14.81 -28.19
N GLY A 382 -21.40 -13.63 -28.76
CA GLY A 382 -22.38 -12.60 -29.12
C GLY A 382 -23.14 -12.83 -30.45
N SER A 383 -22.79 -13.84 -31.25
CA SER A 383 -23.37 -14.05 -32.59
C SER A 383 -24.54 -15.06 -32.66
N VAL A 384 -25.17 -15.43 -31.53
CA VAL A 384 -26.34 -16.35 -31.54
C VAL A 384 -27.65 -15.69 -31.08
N THR A 385 -27.65 -14.39 -30.77
CA THR A 385 -28.90 -13.69 -30.39
C THR A 385 -28.98 -12.31 -31.03
N GLU A 386 -29.24 -12.27 -32.35
CA GLU A 386 -30.09 -11.27 -33.02
C GLU A 386 -30.04 -11.40 -34.55
N ALA A 387 -30.95 -12.23 -35.09
CA ALA A 387 -31.60 -12.11 -36.40
C ALA A 387 -32.47 -13.38 -36.57
N SER A 388 -33.77 -13.38 -36.82
CA SER A 388 -34.78 -12.36 -37.05
C SER A 388 -36.10 -13.11 -37.21
N MET A 389 -37.19 -12.58 -36.63
CA MET A 389 -38.56 -12.95 -36.96
C MET A 389 -38.93 -12.40 -38.34
N SER A 390 -39.07 -13.26 -39.36
CA SER A 390 -39.94 -13.04 -40.54
C SER A 390 -40.03 -14.32 -41.38
N GLY A 391 -41.26 -14.79 -41.64
CA GLY A 391 -41.57 -16.09 -42.23
C GLY A 391 -41.61 -16.20 -43.77
N ASN A 392 -41.77 -17.47 -44.19
CA ASN A 392 -42.16 -18.06 -45.49
C ASN A 392 -41.26 -17.76 -46.73
N ASP A 393 -40.92 -18.67 -47.65
CA ASP A 393 -41.63 -19.81 -48.26
C ASP A 393 -40.67 -20.92 -48.77
N GLU A 394 -41.23 -22.14 -48.82
CA GLU A 394 -41.08 -23.29 -49.74
C GLU A 394 -39.73 -23.78 -50.38
N VAL A 395 -39.40 -25.04 -50.02
CA VAL A 395 -39.07 -26.23 -50.85
C VAL A 395 -37.99 -26.16 -51.95
N SER A 396 -36.89 -26.92 -51.81
CA SER A 396 -36.59 -28.16 -52.58
C SER A 396 -35.21 -28.79 -52.29
N ASP A 397 -35.28 -30.03 -51.79
CA ASP A 397 -34.55 -31.27 -52.14
C ASP A 397 -33.13 -31.23 -52.76
N SER A 398 -32.13 -31.82 -52.07
CA SER A 398 -31.50 -33.08 -52.52
C SER A 398 -30.41 -33.59 -51.57
N THR A 399 -30.48 -34.90 -51.36
CA THR A 399 -29.69 -35.85 -50.57
C THR A 399 -28.19 -35.90 -50.89
N ILE A 400 -27.35 -36.25 -49.89
CA ILE A 400 -26.43 -37.41 -49.90
C ILE A 400 -25.86 -37.66 -48.50
N GLU A 401 -25.72 -38.95 -48.20
CA GLU A 401 -25.50 -39.63 -46.92
C GLU A 401 -24.10 -39.46 -46.30
N GLY A 402 -24.08 -39.31 -44.97
CA GLY A 402 -23.26 -40.06 -44.02
C GLY A 402 -21.73 -40.13 -44.18
N LYS A 403 -21.01 -39.47 -43.26
CA LYS A 403 -20.08 -40.18 -42.37
C LYS A 403 -19.70 -39.36 -41.14
N MET A 404 -19.69 -40.09 -40.04
CA MET A 404 -19.31 -39.70 -38.70
C MET A 404 -17.80 -39.47 -38.65
N ASP A 405 -17.37 -38.23 -38.39
CA ASP A 405 -16.02 -37.96 -37.86
C ASP A 405 -16.16 -37.05 -36.65
N ASN A 406 -15.97 -37.70 -35.50
CA ASN A 406 -15.98 -37.14 -34.17
C ASN A 406 -14.67 -36.35 -34.00
N SER A 407 -14.63 -35.09 -34.43
CA SER A 407 -13.59 -34.14 -34.05
C SER A 407 -14.16 -33.18 -33.02
N SER A 408 -14.10 -33.60 -31.76
CA SER A 408 -14.21 -32.69 -30.63
C SER A 408 -13.17 -31.58 -30.80
N GLY A 409 -13.62 -30.36 -31.07
CA GLY A 409 -12.80 -29.16 -31.09
C GLY A 409 -12.15 -28.94 -29.73
N LYS A 410 -10.93 -29.47 -29.55
CA LYS A 410 -9.96 -29.01 -28.57
C LYS A 410 -9.17 -27.89 -29.21
N GLN A 411 -9.64 -26.65 -29.10
CA GLN A 411 -8.85 -25.47 -29.46
C GLN A 411 -9.46 -24.26 -28.73
N SER A 412 -8.89 -23.90 -27.58
CA SER A 412 -8.89 -22.55 -26.94
C SER A 412 -8.54 -22.51 -25.44
N THR A 413 -8.28 -23.63 -24.74
CA THR A 413 -7.99 -23.58 -23.29
C THR A 413 -6.51 -23.55 -22.90
N ASP A 414 -5.60 -23.87 -23.83
CA ASP A 414 -4.16 -24.04 -23.51
C ASP A 414 -3.42 -22.69 -23.48
N GLY A 415 -3.77 -21.75 -24.37
CA GLY A 415 -3.13 -20.43 -24.46
C GLY A 415 -3.46 -19.50 -23.28
N ASP A 416 -4.69 -19.54 -22.77
CA ASP A 416 -5.11 -18.74 -21.61
C ASP A 416 -4.33 -19.15 -20.35
N SER A 417 -4.11 -20.46 -20.18
CA SER A 417 -3.33 -20.99 -19.05
C SER A 417 -1.87 -20.54 -19.10
N GLU A 418 -1.27 -20.52 -20.29
CA GLU A 418 0.13 -20.12 -20.49
C GLU A 418 0.36 -18.63 -20.17
N VAL A 419 -0.53 -17.73 -20.62
CA VAL A 419 -0.44 -16.28 -20.33
C VAL A 419 -0.52 -16.02 -18.82
N ILE A 420 -1.40 -16.72 -18.10
CA ILE A 420 -1.53 -16.57 -16.64
C ILE A 420 -0.27 -17.06 -15.92
N ILE A 421 0.28 -18.21 -16.31
CA ILE A 421 1.50 -18.77 -15.73
C ILE A 421 2.67 -17.82 -15.94
N ASN A 422 2.80 -17.27 -17.16
CA ASN A 422 3.84 -16.30 -17.51
C ASN A 422 3.68 -14.99 -16.72
N LEU A 423 2.44 -14.49 -16.56
CA LEU A 423 2.15 -13.29 -15.77
C LEU A 423 2.51 -13.51 -14.29
N GLN A 424 2.15 -14.66 -13.72
CA GLN A 424 2.49 -15.01 -12.35
C GLN A 424 4.01 -15.08 -12.16
N SER A 425 4.74 -15.69 -13.11
CA SER A 425 6.20 -15.77 -13.08
C SER A 425 6.88 -14.40 -13.17
N GLY A 426 6.37 -13.52 -14.03
CA GLY A 426 6.82 -12.14 -14.18
C GLY A 426 6.57 -11.30 -12.92
N LEU A 427 5.36 -11.37 -12.35
CA LEU A 427 5.00 -10.66 -11.11
C LEU A 427 5.82 -11.16 -9.90
N THR A 428 6.05 -12.47 -9.80
CA THR A 428 6.90 -13.06 -8.75
C THR A 428 8.34 -12.56 -8.87
N SER A 429 8.87 -12.51 -10.10
CA SER A 429 10.21 -11.97 -10.36
C SER A 429 10.31 -10.50 -9.97
N LEU A 430 9.29 -9.70 -10.31
CA LEU A 430 9.23 -8.28 -9.94
C LEU A 430 9.14 -8.08 -8.43
N GLN A 431 8.36 -8.90 -7.73
CA GLN A 431 8.27 -8.90 -6.27
C GLN A 431 9.62 -9.22 -5.61
N ASN A 432 10.30 -10.28 -6.07
CA ASN A 432 11.61 -10.69 -5.56
C ASN A 432 12.66 -9.59 -5.78
N LEU A 433 12.65 -8.97 -6.96
CA LEU A 433 13.57 -7.90 -7.31
C LEU A 433 13.37 -6.65 -6.44
N LEU A 434 12.13 -6.19 -6.26
CA LEU A 434 11.81 -5.02 -5.42
C LEU A 434 12.00 -5.29 -3.92
N THR A 435 11.88 -6.55 -3.50
CA THR A 435 12.18 -6.95 -2.12
C THR A 435 13.68 -6.88 -1.85
N SER A 436 14.50 -7.36 -2.79
CA SER A 436 15.96 -7.38 -2.68
C SER A 436 16.57 -5.99 -2.86
N ASN A 437 16.05 -5.19 -3.80
CA ASN A 437 16.50 -3.82 -4.04
C ASN A 437 15.32 -2.83 -4.08
N PRO A 438 14.93 -2.26 -2.93
CA PRO A 438 13.84 -1.29 -2.85
C PRO A 438 14.09 0.02 -3.62
N GLY A 439 15.34 0.34 -3.97
CA GLY A 439 15.70 1.55 -4.73
C GLY A 439 15.11 1.56 -6.14
N LEU A 440 14.87 0.37 -6.72
CA LEU A 440 14.25 0.21 -8.04
C LEU A 440 12.78 0.66 -8.07
N ALA A 441 12.15 0.89 -6.91
CA ALA A 441 10.81 1.49 -6.86
C ALA A 441 10.75 2.82 -7.61
N ALA A 442 11.86 3.58 -7.72
CA ALA A 442 11.94 4.81 -8.49
C ALA A 442 11.53 4.64 -9.97
N VAL A 443 11.69 3.44 -10.55
CA VAL A 443 11.23 3.11 -11.90
C VAL A 443 9.71 3.31 -12.03
N PHE A 444 8.94 3.16 -10.96
CA PHE A 444 7.47 3.26 -10.93
C PHE A 444 6.95 4.64 -10.51
N ALA A 445 7.81 5.66 -10.46
CA ALA A 445 7.44 7.01 -10.03
C ALA A 445 6.45 7.73 -10.97
N SER A 446 6.24 7.23 -12.19
CA SER A 446 5.30 7.79 -13.17
C SER A 446 4.01 6.97 -13.20
N LYS A 447 2.87 7.66 -13.30
CA LYS A 447 1.54 7.06 -13.40
C LYS A 447 1.46 5.98 -14.49
N GLU A 448 2.03 6.25 -15.66
CA GLU A 448 1.97 5.36 -16.83
C GLU A 448 2.59 3.99 -16.58
N ARG A 449 3.55 3.90 -15.65
CA ARG A 449 4.23 2.65 -15.29
C ARG A 449 3.51 1.86 -14.21
N LEU A 450 2.55 2.48 -13.51
CA LEU A 450 1.72 1.83 -12.48
C LEU A 450 0.41 1.28 -13.03
N ILE A 451 -0.16 1.92 -14.07
CA ILE A 451 -1.41 1.49 -14.73
C ILE A 451 -1.41 -0.02 -15.03
N PRO A 452 -0.35 -0.61 -15.63
CA PRO A 452 -0.37 -2.03 -16.00
C PRO A 452 -0.52 -2.96 -14.78
N LEU A 453 0.02 -2.56 -13.62
CA LEU A 453 -0.13 -3.32 -12.37
C LEU A 453 -1.57 -3.26 -11.86
N PHE A 454 -2.23 -2.10 -11.95
CA PHE A 454 -3.64 -1.99 -11.61
C PHE A 454 -4.53 -2.74 -12.61
N GLU A 455 -4.20 -2.73 -13.89
CA GLU A 455 -4.88 -3.54 -14.91
C GLU A 455 -4.80 -5.04 -14.59
N CYS A 456 -3.65 -5.53 -14.08
CA CYS A 456 -3.54 -6.92 -13.61
C CYS A 456 -4.58 -7.29 -12.52
N LEU A 457 -5.01 -6.32 -11.70
CA LEU A 457 -6.02 -6.54 -10.66
C LEU A 457 -7.45 -6.57 -11.21
N ALA A 458 -7.68 -5.97 -12.38
CA ALA A 458 -8.97 -5.93 -13.05
C ALA A 458 -9.21 -7.12 -14.00
N LEU A 459 -8.20 -7.96 -14.23
CA LEU A 459 -8.31 -9.14 -15.09
C LEU A 459 -9.24 -10.19 -14.46
N HIS A 460 -10.11 -10.78 -15.27
CA HIS A 460 -10.96 -11.91 -14.87
C HIS A 460 -10.16 -13.21 -14.92
N VAL A 461 -9.23 -13.37 -13.99
CA VAL A 461 -8.39 -14.57 -13.89
C VAL A 461 -9.15 -15.68 -13.13
N PRO A 462 -9.02 -16.97 -13.50
CA PRO A 462 -9.58 -18.08 -12.74
C PRO A 462 -9.22 -18.00 -11.25
N SER A 463 -10.16 -18.38 -10.39
CA SER A 463 -10.10 -18.23 -8.92
C SER A 463 -8.92 -18.93 -8.24
N GLU A 464 -8.24 -19.85 -8.93
CA GLU A 464 -7.05 -20.57 -8.45
C GLU A 464 -5.75 -19.78 -8.65
N SER A 465 -5.77 -18.71 -9.46
CA SER A 465 -4.57 -17.90 -9.71
C SER A 465 -4.18 -17.04 -8.51
N THR A 466 -2.87 -16.90 -8.28
CA THR A 466 -2.32 -16.05 -7.21
C THR A 466 -1.80 -14.70 -7.74
N SER A 467 -1.95 -14.44 -9.04
CA SER A 467 -1.41 -13.26 -9.72
C SER A 467 -1.89 -11.94 -9.12
N PRO A 468 -3.20 -11.75 -8.80
CA PRO A 468 -3.67 -10.50 -8.18
C PRO A 468 -3.09 -10.28 -6.77
N GLN A 469 -2.90 -11.34 -5.98
CA GLN A 469 -2.30 -11.26 -4.64
C GLN A 469 -0.82 -10.86 -4.70
N ILE A 470 -0.07 -11.44 -5.65
CA ILE A 470 1.33 -11.06 -5.88
C ILE A 470 1.41 -9.60 -6.36
N CYS A 471 0.52 -9.19 -7.27
CA CYS A 471 0.44 -7.80 -7.73
C CYS A 471 0.17 -6.83 -6.57
N LEU A 472 -0.79 -7.14 -5.68
CA LEU A 472 -1.04 -6.33 -4.48
C LEU A 472 0.17 -6.26 -3.54
N SER A 473 0.95 -7.34 -3.45
CA SER A 473 2.20 -7.35 -2.68
C SER A 473 3.26 -6.44 -3.31
N VAL A 474 3.40 -6.46 -4.64
CA VAL A 474 4.24 -5.51 -5.39
C VAL A 474 3.80 -4.08 -5.13
N LEU A 475 2.50 -3.78 -5.26
CA LEU A 475 1.97 -2.43 -4.98
C LEU A 475 2.24 -2.01 -3.53
N SER A 476 2.09 -2.92 -2.57
CA SER A 476 2.41 -2.68 -1.16
C SER A 476 3.89 -2.32 -0.95
N LEU A 477 4.82 -3.00 -1.63
CA LEU A 477 6.24 -2.62 -1.64
C LEU A 477 6.46 -1.23 -2.22
N LEU A 478 5.78 -0.90 -3.33
CA LEU A 478 5.89 0.41 -3.99
C LEU A 478 5.34 1.55 -3.12
N THR A 479 4.32 1.31 -2.28
CA THR A 479 3.80 2.36 -1.36
C THR A 479 4.84 2.85 -0.34
N LYS A 480 5.93 2.12 -0.12
CA LYS A 480 7.04 2.55 0.76
C LYS A 480 7.86 3.68 0.15
N HIS A 481 7.73 3.95 -1.16
CA HIS A 481 8.44 5.00 -1.87
C HIS A 481 7.50 6.17 -2.18
N ALA A 482 7.84 7.38 -1.72
CA ALA A 482 6.94 8.54 -1.75
C ALA A 482 6.46 8.91 -3.16
N SER A 483 7.34 8.89 -4.16
CA SER A 483 6.97 9.21 -5.55
C SER A 483 5.98 8.21 -6.16
N CYS A 484 6.09 6.93 -5.80
CA CYS A 484 5.16 5.89 -6.26
C CYS A 484 3.81 6.06 -5.56
N LEU A 485 3.82 6.36 -4.26
CA LEU A 485 2.61 6.66 -3.49
C LEU A 485 1.84 7.83 -4.11
N GLU A 486 2.52 8.93 -4.44
CA GLU A 486 1.92 10.09 -5.14
C GLU A 486 1.34 9.71 -6.51
N ALA A 487 2.07 8.93 -7.30
CA ALA A 487 1.61 8.47 -8.61
C ALA A 487 0.40 7.52 -8.51
N MET A 488 0.34 6.65 -7.49
CA MET A 488 -0.79 5.74 -7.23
C MET A 488 -2.07 6.51 -6.88
N VAL A 489 -1.98 7.55 -6.05
CA VAL A 489 -3.17 8.32 -5.63
C VAL A 489 -3.64 9.34 -6.67
N ALA A 490 -2.76 9.76 -7.57
CA ALA A 490 -3.12 10.64 -8.68
C ALA A 490 -4.16 9.99 -9.64
N GLU A 491 -4.22 8.66 -9.68
CA GLU A 491 -5.20 7.93 -10.47
C GLU A 491 -6.41 7.48 -9.66
N ARG A 492 -7.50 8.24 -9.79
CA ARG A 492 -8.76 7.96 -9.10
C ARG A 492 -9.31 6.55 -9.35
N MET A 493 -9.23 6.04 -10.58
CA MET A 493 -9.78 4.72 -10.92
C MET A 493 -9.07 3.60 -10.18
N SER A 494 -7.76 3.71 -10.00
CA SER A 494 -6.94 2.76 -9.25
C SER A 494 -7.37 2.69 -7.77
N LEU A 495 -7.73 3.83 -7.17
CA LEU A 495 -8.26 3.88 -5.80
C LEU A 495 -9.63 3.21 -5.68
N ILE A 496 -10.51 3.46 -6.66
CA ILE A 496 -11.84 2.83 -6.70
C ILE A 496 -11.69 1.32 -6.86
N LEU A 497 -10.80 0.85 -7.75
CA LEU A 497 -10.51 -0.57 -7.96
C LEU A 497 -10.05 -1.25 -6.67
N LEU A 498 -9.17 -0.61 -5.88
CA LEU A 498 -8.74 -1.15 -4.58
C LEU A 498 -9.91 -1.32 -3.60
N PHE A 499 -10.89 -0.40 -3.58
CA PHE A 499 -12.09 -0.57 -2.78
C PHE A 499 -13.01 -1.68 -3.29
N GLN A 500 -13.16 -1.80 -4.62
CA GLN A 500 -13.96 -2.85 -5.25
C GLN A 500 -13.43 -4.25 -4.92
N ILE A 501 -12.10 -4.42 -4.90
CA ILE A 501 -11.45 -5.69 -4.55
C ILE A 501 -11.85 -6.16 -3.15
N LEU A 502 -12.11 -5.24 -2.20
CA LEU A 502 -12.59 -5.61 -0.86
C LEU A 502 -13.94 -6.35 -0.91
N HIS A 503 -14.80 -5.97 -1.84
CA HIS A 503 -16.13 -6.55 -2.05
C HIS A 503 -16.07 -7.84 -2.88
N CYS A 504 -15.45 -7.79 -4.07
CA CYS A 504 -15.59 -8.84 -5.07
C CYS A 504 -14.53 -9.96 -5.02
N ASN A 505 -13.42 -9.80 -4.31
CA ASN A 505 -12.32 -10.77 -4.33
C ASN A 505 -11.76 -11.07 -2.91
N PRO A 506 -12.34 -12.04 -2.18
CA PRO A 506 -11.94 -12.35 -0.80
C PRO A 506 -10.46 -12.70 -0.60
N PRO A 507 -9.80 -13.52 -1.46
CA PRO A 507 -8.37 -13.82 -1.35
C PRO A 507 -7.44 -12.60 -1.43
N CYS A 508 -7.90 -11.49 -2.03
CA CYS A 508 -7.10 -10.29 -2.26
C CYS A 508 -7.30 -9.21 -1.19
N ARG A 509 -8.26 -9.39 -0.27
CA ARG A 509 -8.63 -8.39 0.75
C ARG A 509 -7.45 -7.95 1.61
N ASP A 510 -6.60 -8.86 2.07
CA ASP A 510 -5.46 -8.50 2.93
C ASP A 510 -4.45 -7.60 2.20
N GLY A 511 -4.13 -7.93 0.95
CA GLY A 511 -3.25 -7.12 0.11
C GLY A 511 -3.86 -5.75 -0.21
N ALA A 512 -5.16 -5.69 -0.54
CA ALA A 512 -5.86 -4.44 -0.82
C ALA A 512 -5.94 -3.56 0.42
N LEU A 513 -6.25 -4.12 1.60
CA LEU A 513 -6.23 -3.40 2.87
C LEU A 513 -4.84 -2.86 3.21
N ALA A 514 -3.77 -3.62 2.96
CA ALA A 514 -2.40 -3.15 3.21
C ALA A 514 -2.01 -1.95 2.33
N VAL A 515 -2.37 -2.00 1.04
CA VAL A 515 -2.16 -0.87 0.11
C VAL A 515 -3.01 0.32 0.53
N LEU A 516 -4.32 0.15 0.73
CA LEU A 516 -5.23 1.21 1.17
C LEU A 516 -4.80 1.85 2.49
N TYR A 517 -4.34 1.06 3.47
CA TYR A 517 -3.87 1.58 4.75
C TYR A 517 -2.61 2.44 4.61
N SER A 518 -1.71 2.06 3.70
CA SER A 518 -0.51 2.86 3.38
C SER A 518 -0.89 4.18 2.71
N LEU A 519 -1.90 4.15 1.82
CA LEU A 519 -2.42 5.32 1.12
C LEU A 519 -3.32 6.23 1.99
N ALA A 520 -3.86 5.75 3.12
CA ALA A 520 -4.89 6.45 3.91
C ALA A 520 -4.47 7.79 4.54
N SER A 521 -3.17 8.08 4.59
CA SER A 521 -2.68 9.40 5.02
C SER A 521 -2.92 10.50 3.97
N THR A 522 -3.21 10.13 2.72
CA THR A 522 -3.37 11.07 1.60
C THR A 522 -4.78 11.67 1.54
N PRO A 523 -4.92 12.95 1.15
CA PRO A 523 -6.24 13.57 0.97
C PRO A 523 -7.03 12.89 -0.14
N GLU A 524 -6.39 12.43 -1.21
CA GLU A 524 -7.01 11.80 -2.37
C GLU A 524 -7.75 10.51 -1.98
N LEU A 525 -7.16 9.65 -1.14
CA LEU A 525 -7.83 8.44 -0.68
C LEU A 525 -9.00 8.76 0.25
N ALA A 526 -8.83 9.70 1.19
CA ALA A 526 -9.93 10.12 2.06
C ALA A 526 -11.10 10.74 1.27
N TRP A 527 -10.79 11.49 0.21
CA TRP A 527 -11.79 12.01 -0.71
C TRP A 527 -12.49 10.88 -1.48
N ALA A 528 -11.73 9.95 -2.06
CA ALA A 528 -12.28 8.80 -2.79
C ALA A 528 -13.15 7.90 -1.88
N ALA A 529 -12.74 7.66 -0.64
CA ALA A 529 -13.52 6.92 0.34
C ALA A 529 -14.87 7.59 0.63
N ALA A 530 -14.88 8.92 0.78
CA ALA A 530 -16.08 9.69 1.09
C ALA A 530 -17.03 9.88 -0.12
N LYS A 531 -16.49 10.01 -1.34
CA LYS A 531 -17.25 10.38 -2.55
C LYS A 531 -17.45 9.26 -3.57
N HIS A 532 -16.72 8.17 -3.47
CA HIS A 532 -16.86 7.02 -4.38
C HIS A 532 -17.19 5.73 -3.61
N GLY A 533 -17.80 5.87 -2.43
CA GLY A 533 -18.37 4.76 -1.68
C GLY A 533 -17.36 3.81 -1.00
N GLY A 534 -16.09 4.21 -0.87
CA GLY A 534 -15.11 3.42 -0.11
C GLY A 534 -15.52 3.18 1.34
N VAL A 535 -16.24 4.11 1.98
CA VAL A 535 -16.82 3.90 3.33
C VAL A 535 -17.78 2.70 3.36
N VAL A 536 -18.57 2.49 2.30
CA VAL A 536 -19.53 1.37 2.22
C VAL A 536 -18.79 0.04 2.18
N TYR A 537 -17.80 -0.09 1.28
CA TYR A 537 -17.01 -1.31 1.14
C TYR A 537 -16.22 -1.66 2.41
N ILE A 538 -15.67 -0.66 3.10
CA ILE A 538 -14.94 -0.93 4.35
C ILE A 538 -15.92 -1.31 5.49
N LEU A 539 -17.08 -0.67 5.58
CA LEU A 539 -18.09 -0.99 6.60
C LEU A 539 -18.74 -2.36 6.38
N GLU A 540 -19.01 -2.73 5.12
CA GLU A 540 -19.50 -4.06 4.73
C GLU A 540 -18.56 -5.15 5.28
N LEU A 541 -17.25 -4.93 5.17
CA LEU A 541 -16.25 -5.87 5.67
C LEU A 541 -16.17 -5.92 7.21
N MET A 542 -16.42 -4.80 7.90
CA MET A 542 -16.34 -4.71 9.36
C MET A 542 -17.51 -5.37 10.09
N LEU A 543 -18.72 -5.25 9.53
CA LEU A 543 -19.94 -5.75 10.14
C LEU A 543 -20.13 -7.25 9.86
N PRO A 544 -20.84 -7.98 10.74
CA PRO A 544 -21.06 -9.40 10.56
C PRO A 544 -21.89 -9.65 9.28
N LEU A 545 -21.33 -10.42 8.35
CA LEU A 545 -21.98 -10.92 7.14
C LEU A 545 -22.41 -12.39 7.32
N GLN A 546 -23.12 -12.95 6.33
CA GLN A 546 -23.44 -14.39 6.31
C GLN A 546 -22.19 -15.28 6.16
N GLU A 547 -21.10 -14.75 5.60
CA GLU A 547 -19.79 -15.40 5.56
C GLU A 547 -18.90 -14.91 6.72
N GLU A 548 -18.24 -15.84 7.43
CA GLU A 548 -17.34 -15.50 8.53
C GLU A 548 -16.05 -14.84 8.01
N ILE A 549 -15.98 -13.51 8.10
CA ILE A 549 -14.75 -12.75 7.85
C ILE A 549 -13.84 -12.83 9.09
N PRO A 550 -12.54 -13.18 8.93
CA PRO A 550 -11.58 -13.23 10.04
C PRO A 550 -11.53 -11.92 10.82
N VAL A 551 -11.53 -12.02 12.16
CA VAL A 551 -11.51 -10.85 13.08
C VAL A 551 -10.34 -9.91 12.78
N GLN A 552 -9.18 -10.46 12.43
CA GLN A 552 -7.97 -9.70 12.08
C GLN A 552 -8.21 -8.78 10.87
N GLN A 553 -8.87 -9.30 9.83
CA GLN A 553 -9.18 -8.53 8.63
C GLN A 553 -10.17 -7.39 8.93
N ARG A 554 -11.19 -7.68 9.76
CA ARG A 554 -12.16 -6.68 10.25
C ARG A 554 -11.48 -5.58 11.08
N ALA A 555 -10.49 -5.94 11.90
CA ALA A 555 -9.72 -4.98 12.69
C ALA A 555 -8.83 -4.08 11.82
N VAL A 556 -8.21 -4.61 10.76
CA VAL A 556 -7.44 -3.80 9.80
C VAL A 556 -8.36 -2.83 9.06
N ALA A 557 -9.54 -3.27 8.62
CA ALA A 557 -10.56 -2.41 8.02
C ALA A 557 -11.04 -1.29 8.95
N ALA A 558 -11.28 -1.61 10.24
CA ALA A 558 -11.60 -0.61 11.26
C ALA A 558 -10.48 0.42 11.43
N SER A 559 -9.23 -0.05 11.46
CA SER A 559 -8.05 0.82 11.57
C SER A 559 -7.86 1.69 10.32
N LEU A 560 -8.17 1.18 9.13
CA LEU A 560 -8.19 1.93 7.88
C LEU A 560 -9.22 3.08 7.95
N LEU A 561 -10.46 2.80 8.39
CA LEU A 561 -11.47 3.84 8.56
C LEU A 561 -11.06 4.88 9.61
N GLY A 562 -10.49 4.47 10.74
CA GLY A 562 -9.97 5.39 11.74
C GLY A 562 -8.91 6.34 11.18
N LYS A 563 -7.96 5.80 10.40
CA LYS A 563 -6.93 6.59 9.73
C LYS A 563 -7.50 7.56 8.69
N LEU A 564 -8.49 7.12 7.90
CA LEU A 564 -9.20 7.98 6.94
C LEU A 564 -9.97 9.11 7.62
N VAL A 565 -10.66 8.83 8.73
CA VAL A 565 -11.36 9.84 9.54
C VAL A 565 -10.38 10.84 10.17
N GLY A 566 -9.18 10.39 10.55
CA GLY A 566 -8.10 11.23 11.08
C GLY A 566 -7.42 12.12 10.03
N GLN A 567 -7.70 11.96 8.74
CA GLN A 567 -7.06 12.73 7.67
C GLN A 567 -7.49 14.20 7.71
N PRO A 568 -6.57 15.19 7.66
CA PRO A 568 -6.88 16.59 7.99
C PRO A 568 -7.79 17.33 6.99
N MET A 569 -7.77 16.98 5.70
CA MET A 569 -8.48 17.72 4.64
C MET A 569 -9.88 17.14 4.36
N HIS A 570 -9.96 15.82 4.26
CA HIS A 570 -11.16 15.10 3.86
C HIS A 570 -11.65 14.08 4.89
N GLY A 571 -10.92 13.85 5.98
CA GLY A 571 -11.39 13.03 7.10
C GLY A 571 -12.70 13.49 7.73
N PRO A 572 -12.98 14.81 7.89
CA PRO A 572 -14.31 15.25 8.33
C PRO A 572 -15.44 14.82 7.40
N ARG A 573 -15.19 14.69 6.08
CA ARG A 573 -16.20 14.19 5.13
C ARG A 573 -16.45 12.70 5.34
N VAL A 574 -15.38 11.92 5.54
CA VAL A 574 -15.48 10.49 5.90
C VAL A 574 -16.28 10.32 7.19
N ALA A 575 -16.01 11.14 8.22
CA ALA A 575 -16.74 11.12 9.48
C ALA A 575 -18.23 11.44 9.32
N ILE A 576 -18.58 12.43 8.49
CA ILE A 576 -19.98 12.78 8.19
C ILE A 576 -20.69 11.62 7.49
N THR A 577 -20.04 10.98 6.50
CA THR A 577 -20.60 9.81 5.82
C THR A 577 -20.78 8.65 6.79
N LEU A 578 -19.80 8.39 7.66
CA LEU A 578 -19.84 7.33 8.67
C LEU A 578 -20.97 7.56 9.71
N ALA A 579 -21.18 8.80 10.13
CA ALA A 579 -22.24 9.19 11.06
C ALA A 579 -23.67 9.03 10.49
N ARG A 580 -23.83 8.81 9.17
CA ARG A 580 -25.11 8.42 8.57
C ARG A 580 -25.45 6.95 8.80
N PHE A 581 -24.46 6.11 9.09
CA PHE A 581 -24.63 4.66 9.30
C PHE A 581 -24.49 4.25 10.76
N LEU A 582 -23.55 4.86 11.48
CA LEU A 582 -23.21 4.50 12.86
C LEU A 582 -23.52 5.64 13.83
N PRO A 583 -23.95 5.33 15.07
CA PRO A 583 -24.04 6.31 16.14
C PRO A 583 -22.72 7.02 16.44
N ASP A 584 -22.76 8.30 16.83
CA ASP A 584 -21.60 9.14 17.13
C ASP A 584 -20.58 8.48 18.11
N GLY A 585 -21.08 7.69 19.06
CA GLY A 585 -20.25 6.93 20.00
C GLY A 585 -19.32 5.92 19.31
N LEU A 586 -19.83 5.19 18.32
CA LEU A 586 -19.08 4.23 17.50
C LEU A 586 -18.19 4.93 16.46
N VAL A 587 -18.67 6.02 15.86
CA VAL A 587 -17.84 6.86 14.96
C VAL A 587 -16.59 7.36 15.69
N SER A 588 -16.76 7.81 16.93
CA SER A 588 -15.66 8.24 17.78
C SER A 588 -14.75 7.08 18.18
N ALA A 589 -15.32 5.90 18.46
CA ALA A 589 -14.52 4.70 18.74
C ALA A 589 -13.67 4.28 17.53
N ILE A 590 -14.19 4.38 16.31
CA ILE A 590 -13.45 4.14 15.07
C ILE A 590 -12.31 5.15 14.91
N LYS A 591 -12.56 6.42 15.23
CA LYS A 591 -11.55 7.48 15.12
C LYS A 591 -10.39 7.32 16.12
N ASP A 592 -10.71 7.00 17.37
CA ASP A 592 -9.76 7.09 18.48
C ASP A 592 -9.23 5.71 18.96
N GLY A 593 -9.93 4.62 18.62
CA GLY A 593 -9.65 3.27 19.13
C GLY A 593 -8.86 2.38 18.16
N PRO A 594 -8.15 1.36 18.68
CA PRO A 594 -7.55 0.32 17.83
C PRO A 594 -8.63 -0.54 17.18
N GLY A 595 -8.35 -1.07 15.99
CA GLY A 595 -9.33 -1.80 15.19
C GLY A 595 -9.99 -2.99 15.90
N GLU A 596 -9.24 -3.74 16.70
CA GLU A 596 -9.77 -4.89 17.45
C GLU A 596 -10.83 -4.47 18.49
N ALA A 597 -10.59 -3.34 19.16
CA ALA A 597 -11.53 -2.80 20.14
C ALA A 597 -12.80 -2.26 19.48
N VAL A 598 -12.67 -1.70 18.27
CA VAL A 598 -13.81 -1.27 17.46
C VAL A 598 -14.67 -2.48 17.07
N VAL A 599 -14.05 -3.54 16.55
CA VAL A 599 -14.77 -4.76 16.16
C VAL A 599 -15.48 -5.39 17.37
N SER A 600 -14.81 -5.47 18.52
CA SER A 600 -15.44 -5.95 19.76
C SER A 600 -16.62 -5.07 20.18
N SER A 601 -16.51 -3.74 20.02
CA SER A 601 -17.60 -2.80 20.33
C SER A 601 -18.82 -2.96 19.41
N LEU A 602 -18.61 -3.38 18.16
CA LEU A 602 -19.69 -3.64 17.20
C LEU A 602 -20.46 -4.93 17.50
N GLU A 603 -19.82 -5.90 18.16
CA GLU A 603 -20.44 -7.19 18.53
C GLU A 603 -21.12 -7.14 19.91
N LEU A 604 -20.72 -6.21 20.77
CA LEU A 604 -21.29 -6.05 22.10
C LEU A 604 -22.62 -5.30 22.09
N THR A 605 -23.60 -5.82 22.82
CA THR A 605 -24.79 -5.06 23.19
C THR A 605 -24.39 -3.97 24.18
N THR A 606 -24.50 -2.72 23.74
CA THR A 606 -24.15 -1.54 24.54
C THR A 606 -25.39 -0.67 24.73
N GLU A 607 -25.81 -0.50 25.99
CA GLU A 607 -26.88 0.40 26.38
C GLU A 607 -26.33 1.40 27.40
N THR A 608 -25.84 2.53 26.91
CA THR A 608 -25.30 3.63 27.72
C THR A 608 -25.97 4.93 27.33
N PRO A 609 -25.89 5.98 28.16
CA PRO A 609 -26.44 7.29 27.82
C PRO A 609 -25.93 7.85 26.48
N GLU A 610 -24.71 7.51 26.05
CA GLU A 610 -24.11 8.02 24.80
C GLU A 610 -24.23 7.06 23.60
N LEU A 611 -24.55 5.79 23.84
CA LEU A 611 -24.56 4.76 22.80
C LEU A 611 -25.59 3.68 23.12
N VAL A 612 -26.54 3.52 22.20
CA VAL A 612 -27.42 2.36 22.13
C VAL A 612 -27.07 1.60 20.85
N TRP A 613 -26.53 0.41 21.02
CA TRP A 613 -26.12 -0.47 19.92
C TRP A 613 -26.39 -1.91 20.28
N THR A 614 -26.96 -2.66 19.34
CA THR A 614 -27.27 -4.08 19.53
C THR A 614 -26.80 -4.89 18.32
N PRO A 615 -26.49 -6.18 18.49
CA PRO A 615 -26.17 -7.07 17.37
C PRO A 615 -27.28 -7.13 16.30
N ALA A 616 -28.55 -6.93 16.69
CA ALA A 616 -29.66 -6.86 15.72
C ALA A 616 -29.58 -5.60 14.84
N MET A 617 -29.17 -4.46 15.40
CA MET A 617 -28.90 -3.24 14.63
C MET A 617 -27.70 -3.43 13.71
N ALA A 618 -26.63 -4.08 14.19
CA ALA A 618 -25.46 -4.43 13.38
C ALA A 618 -25.84 -5.32 12.19
N ALA A 619 -26.64 -6.36 12.41
CA ALA A 619 -27.13 -7.25 11.35
C ALA A 619 -28.04 -6.54 10.35
N SER A 620 -28.93 -5.66 10.82
CA SER A 620 -29.79 -4.87 9.94
C SER A 620 -28.98 -3.90 9.07
N LEU A 621 -27.99 -3.23 9.64
CA LEU A 621 -27.10 -2.33 8.90
C LEU A 621 -26.22 -3.10 7.90
N SER A 622 -25.70 -4.27 8.31
CA SER A 622 -24.93 -5.17 7.43
C SER A 622 -25.72 -5.57 6.19
N ALA A 623 -26.98 -5.98 6.34
CA ALA A 623 -27.84 -6.34 5.21
C ALA A 623 -28.10 -5.15 4.25
N GLN A 624 -28.28 -3.94 4.79
CA GLN A 624 -28.43 -2.72 3.99
C GLN A 624 -27.14 -2.41 3.22
N LEU A 625 -25.98 -2.46 3.89
CA LEU A 625 -24.69 -2.19 3.29
C LEU A 625 -24.30 -3.21 2.22
N ALA A 626 -24.62 -4.49 2.40
CA ALA A 626 -24.36 -5.52 1.40
C ALA A 626 -25.12 -5.25 0.08
N THR A 627 -26.36 -4.78 0.19
CA THR A 627 -27.17 -4.39 -0.98
C THR A 627 -26.58 -3.13 -1.63
N MET A 628 -26.25 -2.12 -0.81
CA MET A 628 -25.65 -0.88 -1.30
C MET A 628 -24.28 -1.10 -1.96
N ALA A 629 -23.44 -1.98 -1.42
CA ALA A 629 -22.13 -2.33 -1.97
C ALA A 629 -22.26 -3.04 -3.33
N SER A 630 -23.22 -3.96 -3.44
CA SER A 630 -23.53 -4.67 -4.69
C SER A 630 -24.02 -3.71 -5.78
N ASP A 631 -24.96 -2.83 -5.46
CA ASP A 631 -25.49 -1.82 -6.39
C ASP A 631 -24.38 -0.83 -6.82
N LEU A 632 -23.59 -0.35 -5.85
CA LEU A 632 -22.46 0.54 -6.11
C LEU A 632 -21.42 -0.12 -7.02
N TYR A 633 -21.08 -1.39 -6.76
CA TYR A 633 -20.12 -2.15 -7.56
C TYR A 633 -20.60 -2.27 -9.01
N GLN A 634 -21.87 -2.61 -9.23
CA GLN A 634 -22.43 -2.70 -10.57
C GLN A 634 -22.44 -1.36 -11.31
N GLU A 635 -22.72 -0.25 -10.64
CA GLU A 635 -22.67 1.07 -11.27
C GLU A 635 -21.23 1.50 -11.63
N GLN A 636 -20.26 1.23 -10.75
CA GLN A 636 -18.87 1.56 -11.01
C GLN A 636 -18.27 0.71 -12.14
N MET A 637 -18.68 -0.55 -12.27
CA MET A 637 -18.28 -1.42 -13.38
C MET A 637 -18.74 -0.93 -14.75
N LYS A 638 -19.77 -0.07 -14.82
CA LYS A 638 -20.20 0.59 -16.08
C LYS A 638 -19.23 1.70 -16.53
N GLY A 639 -18.13 1.92 -15.83
CA GLY A 639 -17.10 2.91 -16.17
C GLY A 639 -17.49 4.36 -15.88
N ARG A 640 -18.64 4.60 -15.24
CA ARG A 640 -19.05 5.94 -14.81
C ARG A 640 -18.55 6.19 -13.39
N VAL A 641 -17.62 7.13 -13.23
CA VAL A 641 -17.24 7.66 -11.92
C VAL A 641 -18.38 8.52 -11.40
N VAL A 642 -19.26 7.91 -10.60
CA VAL A 642 -20.38 8.61 -9.97
C VAL A 642 -19.91 9.16 -8.62
N ASP A 643 -20.18 10.45 -8.40
CA ASP A 643 -20.14 11.03 -7.05
C ASP A 643 -21.26 10.37 -6.25
N TRP A 644 -20.88 9.41 -5.42
CA TRP A 644 -21.80 8.66 -4.60
C TRP A 644 -22.16 9.48 -3.37
N ASP A 645 -23.47 9.61 -3.13
CA ASP A 645 -24.02 10.19 -1.91
C ASP A 645 -24.91 9.15 -1.25
N VAL A 646 -24.92 9.15 0.08
CA VAL A 646 -25.73 8.18 0.85
C VAL A 646 -27.20 8.47 0.56
N PRO A 647 -28.01 7.47 0.13
CA PRO A 647 -29.44 7.64 -0.03
C PRO A 647 -30.10 8.19 1.25
N GLU A 648 -31.05 9.13 1.11
CA GLU A 648 -31.74 9.78 2.25
C GLU A 648 -32.40 8.79 3.24
N GLN A 649 -32.58 7.52 2.82
CA GLN A 649 -33.24 6.46 3.59
C GLN A 649 -32.32 5.62 4.52
N ALA A 650 -31.01 5.89 4.61
CA ALA A 650 -30.08 5.05 5.40
C ALA A 650 -30.23 5.14 6.94
N SER A 651 -31.38 5.64 7.45
CA SER A 651 -31.60 5.83 8.88
C SER A 651 -31.97 4.52 9.59
N GLY A 652 -30.95 3.76 10.01
CA GLY A 652 -31.05 2.83 11.14
C GLY A 652 -31.53 3.50 12.45
N GLN A 653 -31.61 4.84 12.48
CA GLN A 653 -32.19 5.64 13.55
C GLN A 653 -33.72 5.54 13.68
N HIS A 654 -34.43 4.88 12.76
CA HIS A 654 -35.89 4.78 12.83
C HIS A 654 -36.45 3.90 13.96
N VAL A 655 -35.63 3.06 14.61
CA VAL A 655 -36.12 2.14 15.65
C VAL A 655 -36.30 2.83 17.01
N MET A 656 -35.72 4.01 17.23
CA MET A 656 -35.74 4.72 18.54
C MET A 656 -36.42 6.10 18.48
N LYS A 657 -37.41 6.29 17.58
CA LYS A 657 -38.16 7.56 17.47
C LYS A 657 -38.83 8.01 18.78
N ASP A 658 -39.12 7.07 19.68
CA ASP A 658 -39.81 7.32 20.96
C ASP A 658 -38.86 7.58 22.14
N GLU A 659 -37.53 7.57 21.92
CA GLU A 659 -36.55 7.89 22.96
C GLU A 659 -35.97 9.31 22.77
N PRO A 660 -36.21 10.23 23.72
CA PRO A 660 -35.72 11.60 23.59
C PRO A 660 -34.19 11.64 23.72
N GLN A 661 -33.54 12.05 22.64
CA GLN A 661 -32.09 12.25 22.57
C GLN A 661 -31.77 13.75 22.50
N VAL A 662 -30.85 14.19 23.35
CA VAL A 662 -30.42 15.60 23.44
C VAL A 662 -28.91 15.65 23.34
N GLY A 663 -28.38 16.40 22.37
CA GLY A 663 -26.92 16.54 22.21
C GLY A 663 -26.17 15.21 22.02
N GLY A 664 -26.84 14.18 21.50
CA GLY A 664 -26.30 12.83 21.32
C GLY A 664 -26.56 11.87 22.50
N ILE A 665 -27.20 12.32 23.58
CA ILE A 665 -27.41 11.53 24.79
C ILE A 665 -28.88 11.14 24.97
N TYR A 666 -29.12 9.86 25.26
CA TYR A 666 -30.42 9.30 25.57
C TYR A 666 -30.83 9.69 26.99
N VAL A 667 -31.83 10.58 27.09
CA VAL A 667 -32.19 11.25 28.35
C VAL A 667 -32.67 10.26 29.41
N ARG A 668 -33.42 9.22 29.01
CA ARG A 668 -33.93 8.18 29.93
C ARG A 668 -32.80 7.30 30.48
N LEU A 669 -31.83 6.92 29.65
CA LEU A 669 -30.66 6.15 30.09
C LEU A 669 -29.76 6.98 31.00
N PHE A 670 -29.54 8.27 30.70
CA PHE A 670 -28.82 9.18 31.59
C PHE A 670 -29.48 9.28 32.97
N LEU A 671 -30.80 9.34 33.04
CA LEU A 671 -31.52 9.41 34.31
C LEU A 671 -31.42 8.12 35.15
N LYS A 672 -31.17 6.96 34.52
CA LYS A 672 -30.90 5.70 35.25
C LYS A 672 -29.53 5.72 35.92
N ASP A 673 -28.51 6.26 35.25
CA ASP A 673 -27.17 6.46 35.82
C ASP A 673 -26.64 7.88 35.58
N PRO A 674 -27.06 8.87 36.40
CA PRO A 674 -26.64 10.27 36.22
C PRO A 674 -25.15 10.50 36.46
N LYS A 675 -24.45 9.55 37.09
CA LYS A 675 -23.01 9.63 37.37
C LYS A 675 -22.17 9.11 36.20
N PHE A 676 -22.80 8.65 35.14
CA PHE A 676 -22.11 8.19 33.93
C PHE A 676 -21.20 9.31 33.39
N PRO A 677 -19.91 9.01 33.13
CA PRO A 677 -18.95 10.01 32.68
C PRO A 677 -19.22 10.37 31.21
N LEU A 678 -19.90 11.50 30.99
CA LEU A 678 -20.17 12.02 29.64
C LEU A 678 -18.90 12.64 29.02
N ARG A 679 -18.68 12.38 27.73
CA ARG A 679 -17.57 12.97 26.94
C ARG A 679 -17.71 14.48 26.79
N ASN A 680 -18.93 14.95 26.48
CA ASN A 680 -19.22 16.36 26.22
C ASN A 680 -20.41 16.88 27.06
N PRO A 681 -20.25 17.02 28.38
CA PRO A 681 -21.35 17.42 29.27
C PRO A 681 -21.84 18.85 29.01
N LYS A 682 -21.02 19.74 28.43
CA LYS A 682 -21.42 21.09 28.01
C LYS A 682 -22.41 21.07 26.83
N ARG A 683 -22.14 20.25 25.81
CA ARG A 683 -23.04 20.09 24.65
C ARG A 683 -24.39 19.51 25.09
N PHE A 684 -24.37 18.55 26.02
CA PHE A 684 -25.59 18.02 26.61
C PHE A 684 -26.37 19.10 27.38
N LEU A 685 -25.69 19.90 28.20
CA LEU A 685 -26.30 21.01 28.93
C LEU A 685 -26.96 22.03 28.01
N GLU A 686 -26.24 22.49 26.99
CA GLU A 686 -26.73 23.46 25.99
C GLU A 686 -27.96 22.91 25.27
N GLY A 687 -27.92 21.67 24.80
CA GLY A 687 -29.06 21.00 24.18
C GLY A 687 -30.24 20.84 25.13
N LEU A 688 -29.98 20.48 26.40
CA LEU A 688 -31.03 20.32 27.41
C LEU A 688 -31.72 21.65 27.69
N LEU A 689 -30.96 22.74 27.82
CA LEU A 689 -31.51 24.08 28.04
C LEU A 689 -32.34 24.55 26.85
N ASP A 690 -31.83 24.37 25.63
CA ASP A 690 -32.50 24.80 24.41
C ASP A 690 -33.81 24.04 24.19
N GLN A 691 -33.77 22.70 24.29
CA GLN A 691 -34.95 21.86 24.12
C GLN A 691 -35.92 22.00 25.31
N TYR A 692 -35.43 22.21 26.53
CA TYR A 692 -36.29 22.46 27.70
C TYR A 692 -37.04 23.79 27.56
N VAL A 693 -36.34 24.91 27.30
CA VAL A 693 -36.99 26.22 27.11
C VAL A 693 -37.97 26.17 25.94
N SER A 694 -37.61 25.52 24.83
CA SER A 694 -38.49 25.36 23.67
C SER A 694 -39.72 24.51 23.99
N SER A 695 -39.56 23.40 24.71
CA SER A 695 -40.67 22.52 25.10
C SER A 695 -41.63 23.18 26.10
N VAL A 696 -41.12 23.99 27.04
CA VAL A 696 -41.95 24.82 27.93
C VAL A 696 -42.63 25.95 27.16
N ALA A 697 -41.96 26.58 26.19
CA ALA A 697 -42.59 27.58 25.33
C ALA A 697 -43.71 26.99 24.45
N ALA A 698 -43.57 25.73 24.02
CA ALA A 698 -44.58 25.03 23.25
C ALA A 698 -45.86 24.77 24.07
N THR A 699 -45.75 24.51 25.39
CA THR A 699 -46.94 24.36 26.26
C THR A 699 -47.74 25.67 26.42
N HIS A 700 -47.18 26.81 25.99
CA HIS A 700 -47.86 28.10 26.03
C HIS A 700 -48.86 28.31 24.88
N HIS A 701 -48.70 27.63 23.74
CA HIS A 701 -49.55 27.81 22.56
C HIS A 701 -50.69 26.78 22.53
N GLU A 702 -51.94 27.23 22.64
CA GLU A 702 -53.15 26.39 22.80
C GLU A 702 -53.51 25.49 21.60
N ALA A 703 -52.76 25.54 20.50
CA ALA A 703 -53.14 24.90 19.23
C ALA A 703 -52.61 23.46 19.03
N ILE A 704 -51.70 22.95 19.88
CA ILE A 704 -51.09 21.63 19.69
C ILE A 704 -51.12 20.87 21.01
N ALA A 705 -51.68 19.66 21.01
CA ALA A 705 -51.63 18.72 22.13
C ALA A 705 -50.18 18.24 22.33
N THR A 706 -49.36 19.03 23.02
CA THR A 706 -47.99 18.69 23.38
C THR A 706 -47.95 17.81 24.63
N ASP A 707 -47.17 16.73 24.56
CA ASP A 707 -46.92 15.81 25.67
C ASP A 707 -46.24 16.52 26.85
N PRO A 708 -46.90 16.67 28.02
CA PRO A 708 -46.32 17.32 29.19
C PRO A 708 -45.19 16.50 29.84
N GLU A 709 -44.96 15.24 29.43
CA GLU A 709 -43.89 14.38 29.94
C GLU A 709 -42.50 14.84 29.47
N LEU A 710 -42.38 15.39 28.25
CA LEU A 710 -41.08 15.78 27.67
C LEU A 710 -40.40 16.93 28.44
N PRO A 711 -41.05 18.08 28.74
CA PRO A 711 -40.44 19.12 29.57
C PRO A 711 -40.06 18.61 30.96
N LEU A 712 -40.84 17.70 31.54
CA LEU A 712 -40.56 17.12 32.84
C LEU A 712 -39.31 16.24 32.81
N LEU A 713 -39.18 15.38 31.80
CA LEU A 713 -38.01 14.52 31.60
C LEU A 713 -36.74 15.36 31.39
N LEU A 714 -36.81 16.38 30.53
CA LEU A 714 -35.69 17.29 30.26
C LEU A 714 -35.27 18.06 31.52
N SER A 715 -36.24 18.56 32.30
CA SER A 715 -35.95 19.23 33.57
C SER A 715 -35.28 18.31 34.59
N ALA A 716 -35.71 17.04 34.67
CA ALA A 716 -35.14 16.06 35.58
C ALA A 716 -33.70 15.74 35.19
N ALA A 717 -33.42 15.61 33.89
CA ALA A 717 -32.07 15.38 33.38
C ALA A 717 -31.17 16.61 33.59
N LEU A 718 -31.68 17.82 33.36
CA LEU A 718 -30.97 19.08 33.60
C LEU A 718 -30.60 19.23 35.09
N VAL A 719 -31.54 19.02 36.00
CA VAL A 719 -31.29 19.08 37.45
C VAL A 719 -30.28 18.00 37.87
N SER A 720 -30.41 16.78 37.34
CA SER A 720 -29.50 15.67 37.67
C SER A 720 -28.07 15.94 37.16
N LEU A 721 -27.92 16.47 35.94
CA LEU A 721 -26.64 16.87 35.36
C LEU A 721 -25.96 17.96 36.20
N LEU A 722 -26.69 19.03 36.53
CA LEU A 722 -26.18 20.14 37.34
C LEU A 722 -25.89 19.73 38.80
N ARG A 723 -26.47 18.63 39.28
CA ARG A 723 -26.15 18.08 40.61
C ARG A 723 -24.84 17.30 40.58
N VAL A 724 -24.62 16.50 39.55
CA VAL A 724 -23.39 15.71 39.39
C VAL A 724 -22.20 16.60 39.01
N HIS A 725 -22.45 17.62 38.18
CA HIS A 725 -21.46 18.58 37.71
C HIS A 725 -21.88 20.03 38.03
N PRO A 726 -21.80 20.49 39.30
CA PRO A 726 -22.26 21.81 39.71
C PRO A 726 -21.55 22.97 39.02
N VAL A 727 -20.30 22.78 38.58
CA VAL A 727 -19.51 23.79 37.84
C VAL A 727 -20.16 24.19 36.51
N LEU A 728 -20.99 23.32 35.92
CA LEU A 728 -21.73 23.64 34.69
C LEU A 728 -22.78 24.74 34.90
N ALA A 729 -23.23 24.99 36.13
CA ALA A 729 -24.20 26.04 36.41
C ALA A 729 -23.68 27.44 36.04
N ASP A 730 -22.38 27.71 36.23
CA ASP A 730 -21.78 28.99 35.81
C ASP A 730 -21.88 29.19 34.29
N HIS A 731 -21.71 28.11 33.51
CA HIS A 731 -21.88 28.13 32.05
C HIS A 731 -23.30 28.53 31.64
N VAL A 732 -24.33 28.05 32.36
CA VAL A 732 -25.74 28.44 32.13
C VAL A 732 -25.93 29.94 32.33
N GLY A 733 -25.29 30.52 33.35
CA GLY A 733 -25.29 31.96 33.62
C GLY A 733 -24.69 32.76 32.46
N TYR A 734 -23.51 32.36 31.97
CA TYR A 734 -22.84 33.01 30.84
C TYR A 734 -23.61 32.93 29.52
N LEU A 735 -24.32 31.83 29.28
CA LEU A 735 -25.16 31.66 28.08
C LEU A 735 -26.46 32.49 28.11
N GLY A 736 -26.81 33.12 29.24
CA GLY A 736 -27.99 33.97 29.34
C GLY A 736 -29.33 33.21 29.36
N TYR A 737 -29.34 31.94 29.73
CA TYR A 737 -30.58 31.15 29.84
C TYR A 737 -31.37 31.44 31.13
N VAL A 738 -30.74 32.01 32.16
CA VAL A 738 -31.39 32.29 33.46
C VAL A 738 -32.61 33.22 33.32
N PRO A 739 -32.54 34.39 32.64
CA PRO A 739 -33.72 35.24 32.44
C PRO A 739 -34.84 34.54 31.63
N LYS A 740 -34.49 33.68 30.67
CA LYS A 740 -35.47 32.90 29.87
C LYS A 740 -36.25 31.93 30.76
N LEU A 741 -35.57 31.25 31.68
CA LEU A 741 -36.19 30.32 32.64
C LEU A 741 -37.09 31.05 33.66
N VAL A 742 -36.67 32.24 34.12
CA VAL A 742 -37.48 33.10 34.99
C VAL A 742 -38.76 33.57 34.26
N ALA A 743 -38.64 33.94 32.98
CA ALA A 743 -39.80 34.29 32.15
C ALA A 743 -40.75 33.10 31.92
N ALA A 744 -40.21 31.91 31.64
CA ALA A 744 -40.99 30.69 31.47
C ALA A 744 -41.79 30.33 32.73
N MET A 745 -41.16 30.40 33.91
CA MET A 745 -41.84 30.20 35.20
C MET A 745 -42.93 31.26 35.45
N ALA A 746 -42.69 32.51 35.06
CA ALA A 746 -43.65 33.61 35.24
C ALA A 746 -44.92 33.43 34.41
N TYR A 747 -44.77 32.99 33.16
CA TYR A 747 -45.89 32.76 32.24
C TYR A 747 -46.82 31.66 32.76
N GLU A 748 -46.26 30.53 33.19
CA GLU A 748 -47.04 29.45 33.82
C GLU A 748 -47.71 29.91 35.13
N GLY A 749 -47.07 30.82 35.87
CA GLY A 749 -47.65 31.45 37.06
C GLY A 749 -48.85 32.34 36.77
N GLN A 750 -48.97 33.00 35.61
CA GLN A 750 -50.07 33.93 35.30
C GLN A 750 -51.39 33.22 34.97
N ARG A 751 -51.35 31.99 34.44
CA ARG A 751 -52.55 31.20 34.11
C ARG A 751 -53.35 30.75 35.33
N GLU A 752 -52.69 30.52 36.47
CA GLU A 752 -53.36 30.18 37.74
C GLU A 752 -54.35 31.26 38.19
N THR A 753 -53.98 32.53 38.04
CA THR A 753 -54.84 33.68 38.40
C THR A 753 -56.07 33.84 37.50
N MET A 754 -55.98 33.37 36.25
CA MET A 754 -57.10 33.39 35.29
C MET A 754 -58.03 32.19 35.48
N ALA A 755 -57.49 30.99 35.75
CA ALA A 755 -58.28 29.78 36.01
C ALA A 755 -59.00 29.81 37.36
N SER A 756 -58.44 30.42 38.40
CA SER A 756 -59.10 30.57 39.70
C SER A 756 -60.20 31.65 39.73
N GLY A 757 -60.26 32.53 38.71
CA GLY A 757 -61.19 33.66 38.63
C GLY A 757 -62.53 33.36 37.95
N GLN A 758 -62.71 32.16 37.39
CA GLN A 758 -63.85 31.83 36.51
C GLN A 758 -64.79 30.75 37.05
N ALA A 759 -64.80 30.49 38.36
CA ALA A 759 -65.73 29.57 39.00
C ALA A 759 -66.66 30.29 40.00
N SER A 760 -67.44 31.26 39.52
CA SER A 760 -68.66 31.70 40.22
C SER A 760 -69.73 32.20 39.26
N SER A 761 -70.35 31.30 38.49
CA SER A 761 -71.70 31.54 37.93
C SER A 761 -72.33 30.26 37.38
N GLY A 762 -73.44 29.84 38.01
CA GLY A 762 -74.38 28.80 37.53
C GLY A 762 -73.86 27.37 37.66
N SER A 763 -74.58 26.36 38.15
CA SER A 763 -76.02 26.13 38.19
C SER A 763 -76.34 24.99 39.17
N GLN A 764 -77.56 25.03 39.70
CA GLN A 764 -78.16 24.08 40.65
C GLN A 764 -78.18 22.61 40.17
N ALA A 765 -77.96 21.68 41.10
CA ALA A 765 -78.64 20.38 41.15
C ALA A 765 -78.53 19.79 42.58
N GLU A 766 -79.59 19.09 42.98
CA GLU A 766 -79.97 18.63 44.33
C GLU A 766 -79.20 17.40 44.88
N PRO A 767 -79.41 17.01 46.17
CA PRO A 767 -78.44 16.28 47.00
C PRO A 767 -78.64 14.75 47.00
N GLY A 768 -77.54 14.01 47.15
CA GLY A 768 -77.51 12.56 47.37
C GLY A 768 -76.58 12.21 48.54
N GLU A 769 -77.03 11.29 49.38
CA GLU A 769 -76.61 11.04 50.76
C GLU A 769 -75.23 10.36 50.94
N HIS A 770 -74.67 10.63 52.13
CA HIS A 770 -73.59 10.00 52.89
C HIS A 770 -72.85 8.76 52.34
N ASP A 771 -71.51 8.85 52.35
CA ASP A 771 -70.69 7.81 52.99
C ASP A 771 -69.39 8.37 53.60
N ASN A 772 -69.18 8.09 54.89
CA ASN A 772 -67.99 8.42 55.66
C ASN A 772 -66.93 7.34 55.44
N SER A 773 -65.88 7.62 54.67
CA SER A 773 -64.60 6.92 54.82
C SER A 773 -63.43 7.88 54.62
N SER A 774 -62.62 8.00 55.66
CA SER A 774 -61.41 8.81 55.72
C SER A 774 -60.29 8.17 54.90
N HIS A 775 -60.26 8.43 53.60
CA HIS A 775 -59.05 8.33 52.79
C HIS A 775 -58.78 9.71 52.17
N SER A 776 -57.61 10.27 52.47
CA SER A 776 -57.15 11.53 51.89
C SER A 776 -57.03 11.37 50.38
N GLU A 777 -57.99 11.88 49.61
CA GLU A 777 -57.87 12.06 48.17
C GLU A 777 -56.64 12.94 47.91
N ALA A 778 -55.56 12.32 47.42
CA ALA A 778 -54.41 13.02 46.89
C ALA A 778 -54.86 13.74 45.61
N THR A 779 -55.21 15.02 45.73
CA THR A 779 -55.46 15.91 44.60
C THR A 779 -54.29 15.82 43.61
N VAL A 780 -54.52 15.22 42.44
CA VAL A 780 -53.51 15.04 41.39
C VAL A 780 -53.17 16.39 40.77
N GLN A 781 -51.89 16.80 40.82
CA GLN A 781 -51.41 18.03 40.20
C GLN A 781 -51.66 18.00 38.69
N THR A 782 -52.16 19.10 38.12
CA THR A 782 -52.34 19.18 36.66
C THR A 782 -50.98 19.15 35.93
N PRO A 783 -50.92 18.75 34.66
CA PRO A 783 -49.67 18.71 33.91
C PRO A 783 -48.94 20.06 33.86
N GLN A 784 -49.68 21.17 33.74
CA GLN A 784 -49.13 22.53 33.77
C GLN A 784 -48.53 22.85 35.16
N GLU A 785 -49.17 22.38 36.23
CA GLU A 785 -48.65 22.53 37.59
C GLU A 785 -47.33 21.76 37.80
N ARG A 786 -47.18 20.61 37.14
CA ARG A 786 -45.91 19.87 37.16
C ARG A 786 -44.81 20.61 36.39
N VAL A 787 -45.13 21.23 35.25
CA VAL A 787 -44.17 21.99 34.43
C VAL A 787 -43.70 23.27 35.15
N ARG A 788 -44.59 24.04 35.80
CA ARG A 788 -44.15 25.21 36.60
C ARG A 788 -43.26 24.83 37.78
N LEU A 789 -43.55 23.69 38.44
CA LEU A 789 -42.72 23.16 39.52
C LEU A 789 -41.36 22.70 39.00
N SER A 790 -41.31 22.18 37.77
CA SER A 790 -40.05 21.81 37.12
C SER A 790 -39.16 23.03 36.85
N CYS A 791 -39.75 24.15 36.41
CA CYS A 791 -39.04 25.42 36.25
C CYS A 791 -38.44 25.91 37.57
N LEU A 792 -39.22 25.83 38.66
CA LEU A 792 -38.75 26.18 40.01
C LEU A 792 -37.61 25.27 40.46
N ARG A 793 -37.64 23.97 40.17
CA ARG A 793 -36.55 23.01 40.49
C ARG A 793 -35.27 23.32 39.73
N VAL A 794 -35.36 23.68 38.46
CA VAL A 794 -34.20 24.09 37.65
C VAL A 794 -33.60 25.38 38.22
N LEU A 795 -34.42 26.40 38.49
CA LEU A 795 -33.96 27.66 39.10
C LEU A 795 -33.35 27.43 40.49
N HIS A 796 -33.95 26.59 41.31
CA HIS A 796 -33.41 26.19 42.60
C HIS A 796 -32.01 25.58 42.51
N GLN A 797 -31.79 24.69 41.53
CA GLN A 797 -30.49 24.07 41.31
C GLN A 797 -29.46 25.11 40.83
N LEU A 798 -29.86 25.98 39.90
CA LEU A 798 -29.01 27.07 39.39
C LEU A 798 -28.67 28.11 40.47
N ALA A 799 -29.56 28.36 41.42
CA ALA A 799 -29.34 29.30 42.52
C ALA A 799 -28.15 28.94 43.44
N SER A 800 -27.63 27.72 43.35
CA SER A 800 -26.39 27.33 44.04
C SER A 800 -25.12 27.95 43.42
N SER A 801 -25.16 28.36 42.16
CA SER A 801 -24.08 29.11 41.48
C SER A 801 -24.26 30.60 41.73
N THR A 802 -23.19 31.28 42.13
CA THR A 802 -23.18 32.73 42.34
C THR A 802 -23.46 33.48 41.03
N THR A 803 -22.90 33.03 39.90
CA THR A 803 -23.13 33.60 38.57
C THR A 803 -24.63 33.56 38.20
N CYS A 804 -25.27 32.41 38.43
CA CYS A 804 -26.70 32.27 38.18
C CYS A 804 -27.56 33.09 39.16
N ALA A 805 -27.21 33.12 40.45
CA ALA A 805 -27.90 33.92 41.45
C ALA A 805 -27.81 35.44 41.16
N GLU A 806 -26.67 35.92 40.65
CA GLU A 806 -26.50 37.29 40.14
C GLU A 806 -27.36 37.52 38.90
N ALA A 807 -27.38 36.58 37.95
CA ALA A 807 -28.23 36.66 36.75
C ALA A 807 -29.73 36.69 37.09
N MET A 808 -30.18 35.98 38.13
CA MET A 808 -31.57 36.03 38.61
C MET A 808 -31.96 37.41 39.18
N ALA A 809 -31.00 38.18 39.67
CA ALA A 809 -31.22 39.53 40.18
C ALA A 809 -31.27 40.59 39.07
N SER A 810 -30.74 40.28 37.88
CA SER A 810 -30.71 41.20 36.75
C SER A 810 -32.12 41.52 36.25
N THR A 811 -32.44 42.81 36.13
CA THR A 811 -33.73 43.30 35.66
C THR A 811 -33.52 44.14 34.40
N SER A 812 -33.87 43.57 33.25
CA SER A 812 -34.01 44.30 31.98
C SER A 812 -35.46 44.71 31.75
N ALA A 813 -35.72 45.68 30.87
CA ALA A 813 -37.07 46.10 30.53
C ALA A 813 -37.85 44.90 29.93
N GLY A 814 -38.86 44.40 30.64
CA GLY A 814 -39.71 43.29 30.21
C GLY A 814 -39.43 41.93 30.86
N THR A 815 -38.29 41.73 31.55
CA THR A 815 -38.03 40.49 32.30
C THR A 815 -38.73 40.49 33.67
N PRO A 816 -39.50 39.44 34.02
CA PRO A 816 -40.18 39.38 35.31
C PRO A 816 -39.19 39.23 36.47
N GLN A 817 -39.50 39.87 37.59
CA GLN A 817 -38.65 39.90 38.79
C GLN A 817 -38.72 38.56 39.53
N VAL A 818 -37.56 37.99 39.90
CA VAL A 818 -37.49 36.66 40.52
C VAL A 818 -38.13 36.62 41.93
N ILE A 819 -38.00 37.68 42.73
CA ILE A 819 -38.51 37.68 44.12
C ILE A 819 -40.05 37.64 44.18
N PRO A 820 -40.80 38.47 43.43
CA PRO A 820 -42.25 38.32 43.31
C PRO A 820 -42.70 36.93 42.84
N LEU A 821 -41.96 36.31 41.92
CA LEU A 821 -42.25 34.96 41.43
C LEU A 821 -42.04 33.89 42.49
N LEU A 822 -40.91 33.95 43.21
CA LEU A 822 -40.63 33.03 44.30
C LEU A 822 -41.65 33.21 45.43
N MET A 823 -42.04 34.44 45.76
CA MET A 823 -43.10 34.73 46.73
C MET A 823 -44.43 34.09 46.33
N LYS A 824 -44.81 34.15 45.06
CA LYS A 824 -45.99 33.44 44.54
C LYS A 824 -45.83 31.92 44.65
N ALA A 825 -44.64 31.41 44.35
CA ALA A 825 -44.32 29.99 44.42
C ALA A 825 -44.31 29.41 45.85
N ILE A 826 -44.14 30.25 46.89
CA ILE A 826 -44.36 29.83 48.29
C ILE A 826 -45.81 29.30 48.46
N GLY A 827 -46.78 29.84 47.70
CA GLY A 827 -48.16 29.40 47.72
C GLY A 827 -48.47 28.17 46.86
N TRP A 828 -47.53 27.64 46.08
CA TRP A 828 -47.78 26.50 45.19
C TRP A 828 -47.77 25.16 45.95
N GLN A 829 -48.70 24.28 45.60
CA GLN A 829 -48.76 22.93 46.13
C GLN A 829 -47.49 22.15 45.76
N GLY A 830 -46.69 21.75 46.77
CA GLY A 830 -45.42 21.06 46.57
C GLY A 830 -44.23 21.93 46.12
N GLY A 831 -44.41 23.25 45.96
CA GLY A 831 -43.34 24.20 45.59
C GLY A 831 -42.87 25.11 46.72
N SER A 832 -43.62 25.15 47.82
CA SER A 832 -43.45 26.11 48.93
C SER A 832 -42.07 26.10 49.60
N ILE A 833 -41.62 24.92 50.07
CA ILE A 833 -40.31 24.74 50.69
C ILE A 833 -39.19 25.00 49.69
N LEU A 834 -39.34 24.50 48.47
CA LEU A 834 -38.37 24.67 47.39
C LEU A 834 -38.20 26.17 47.05
N ALA A 835 -39.28 26.95 47.05
CA ALA A 835 -39.23 28.39 46.84
C ALA A 835 -38.52 29.12 47.98
N LEU A 836 -38.78 28.76 49.24
CA LEU A 836 -38.10 29.32 50.42
C LEU A 836 -36.59 29.02 50.43
N GLU A 837 -36.22 27.78 50.13
CA GLU A 837 -34.81 27.39 50.02
C GLU A 837 -34.13 28.06 48.80
N THR A 838 -34.85 28.22 47.69
CA THR A 838 -34.34 29.00 46.55
C THR A 838 -34.12 30.45 46.94
N LEU A 839 -35.05 31.09 47.65
CA LEU A 839 -34.88 32.44 48.19
C LEU A 839 -33.61 32.53 49.03
N LYS A 840 -33.38 31.60 49.96
CA LYS A 840 -32.18 31.52 50.80
C LYS A 840 -30.90 31.50 49.96
N ARG A 841 -30.85 30.66 48.92
CA ARG A 841 -29.67 30.54 48.05
C ARG A 841 -29.40 31.80 47.24
N VAL A 842 -30.43 32.37 46.62
CA VAL A 842 -30.26 33.56 45.76
C VAL A 842 -29.84 34.77 46.61
N VAL A 843 -30.30 34.91 47.85
CA VAL A 843 -29.90 36.02 48.75
C VAL A 843 -28.70 35.71 49.65
N GLY A 844 -27.94 34.67 49.32
CA GLY A 844 -26.72 34.31 50.05
C GLY A 844 -25.66 35.41 50.01
N ALA A 845 -24.75 35.41 51.01
CA ALA A 845 -23.73 36.45 51.17
C ALA A 845 -22.76 36.59 49.98
N GLY A 846 -22.61 35.54 49.16
CA GLY A 846 -21.75 35.54 47.97
C GLY A 846 -22.34 36.21 46.72
N ASN A 847 -23.64 36.56 46.71
CA ASN A 847 -24.28 37.20 45.57
C ASN A 847 -24.08 38.72 45.61
N ARG A 848 -23.33 39.29 44.65
CA ARG A 848 -23.10 40.76 44.59
C ARG A 848 -24.37 41.56 44.29
N ALA A 849 -25.34 40.94 43.62
CA ALA A 849 -26.63 41.55 43.30
C ALA A 849 -27.69 41.33 44.40
N ARG A 850 -27.29 40.84 45.59
CA ARG A 850 -28.16 40.61 46.76
C ARG A 850 -28.98 41.85 47.13
N ASP A 851 -28.39 43.03 47.13
CA ASP A 851 -29.10 44.26 47.50
C ASP A 851 -30.29 44.55 46.56
N ALA A 852 -30.18 44.25 45.27
CA ALA A 852 -31.29 44.39 44.32
C ALA A 852 -32.44 43.42 44.63
N LEU A 853 -32.13 42.20 45.08
CA LEU A 853 -33.12 41.20 45.50
C LEU A 853 -33.80 41.59 46.82
N VAL A 854 -33.05 42.10 47.79
CA VAL A 854 -33.61 42.62 49.05
C VAL A 854 -34.53 43.82 48.77
N ALA A 855 -34.15 44.70 47.85
CA ALA A 855 -34.99 45.82 47.40
C ALA A 855 -36.31 45.32 46.78
N GLN A 856 -36.26 44.29 45.92
CA GLN A 856 -37.46 43.65 45.39
C GLN A 856 -38.32 43.08 46.52
N GLY A 857 -37.74 42.34 47.46
CA GLY A 857 -38.45 41.75 48.60
C GLY A 857 -39.18 42.76 49.48
N LEU A 858 -38.54 43.90 49.79
CA LEU A 858 -39.17 45.01 50.52
C LEU A 858 -40.31 45.67 49.71
N LYS A 859 -40.21 45.71 48.37
CA LYS A 859 -41.24 46.30 47.51
C LYS A 859 -42.50 45.44 47.44
N VAL A 860 -42.37 44.12 47.42
CA VAL A 860 -43.51 43.18 47.36
C VAL A 860 -44.03 42.72 48.74
N GLY A 861 -43.41 43.17 49.83
CA GLY A 861 -43.83 42.81 51.19
C GLY A 861 -43.47 41.37 51.58
N LEU A 862 -42.34 40.85 51.09
CA LEU A 862 -41.90 39.48 51.38
C LEU A 862 -41.53 39.29 52.86
N VAL A 863 -41.00 40.33 53.51
CA VAL A 863 -40.58 40.27 54.93
C VAL A 863 -41.79 39.99 55.82
N GLU A 864 -42.92 40.63 55.54
CA GLU A 864 -44.20 40.44 56.24
C GLU A 864 -44.77 39.05 56.01
N VAL A 865 -44.64 38.50 54.79
CA VAL A 865 -45.06 37.13 54.47
C VAL A 865 -44.23 36.11 55.24
N LEU A 866 -42.91 36.28 55.30
CA LEU A 866 -42.02 35.38 56.05
C LEU A 866 -42.29 35.44 57.56
N LEU A 867 -42.55 36.63 58.12
CA LEU A 867 -42.99 36.78 59.50
C LEU A 867 -44.35 36.10 59.76
N GLY A 868 -45.26 36.16 58.79
CA GLY A 868 -46.54 35.44 58.83
C GLY A 868 -46.40 33.91 58.81
N ILE A 869 -45.33 33.37 58.23
CA ILE A 869 -45.00 31.94 58.27
C ILE A 869 -44.48 31.53 59.68
N LEU A 870 -43.79 32.43 60.39
CA LEU A 870 -43.26 32.20 61.74
C LEU A 870 -44.32 32.34 62.84
N ASP A 871 -45.39 33.07 62.59
CA ASP A 871 -46.44 33.36 63.56
C ASP A 871 -47.33 32.13 63.82
N TRP A 872 -47.02 31.41 64.90
CA TRP A 872 -47.80 30.28 65.36
C TRP A 872 -49.12 30.69 66.04
N ARG A 873 -49.25 31.95 66.50
CA ARG A 873 -50.43 32.48 67.19
C ARG A 873 -51.50 32.95 66.21
N ALA A 874 -51.10 33.50 65.06
CA ALA A 874 -52.00 33.95 64.00
C ALA A 874 -52.24 32.87 62.93
N GLY A 875 -52.73 31.69 63.33
CA GLY A 875 -53.21 30.66 62.41
C GLY A 875 -54.47 31.03 61.58
N GLY A 876 -54.84 32.31 61.43
CA GLY A 876 -56.17 32.64 60.90
C GLY A 876 -56.49 34.07 60.48
N ARG A 877 -55.53 34.98 60.21
CA ARG A 877 -55.88 36.33 59.70
C ARG A 877 -55.51 36.64 58.24
N GLN A 878 -54.74 35.79 57.56
CA GLN A 878 -54.39 35.98 56.13
C GLN A 878 -54.57 34.75 55.22
N GLY A 879 -55.11 33.64 55.72
CA GLY A 879 -55.44 32.47 54.87
C GLY A 879 -54.25 31.72 54.24
N LEU A 880 -52.99 32.09 54.53
CA LEU A 880 -51.80 31.42 53.98
C LEU A 880 -51.70 29.95 54.40
N ARG A 881 -52.00 29.62 55.66
CA ARG A 881 -51.90 28.25 56.18
C ARG A 881 -52.90 27.29 55.50
N ASN A 882 -54.08 27.78 55.11
CA ASN A 882 -55.09 27.00 54.38
C ASN A 882 -54.72 26.79 52.91
N LYS A 883 -53.84 27.63 52.33
CA LYS A 883 -53.35 27.48 50.95
C LYS A 883 -52.15 26.53 50.83
N MET A 884 -51.30 26.45 51.86
CA MET A 884 -50.02 25.71 51.80
C MET A 884 -50.11 24.20 52.12
N LYS A 885 -51.17 23.75 52.82
CA LYS A 885 -51.38 22.34 53.22
C LYS A 885 -50.12 21.63 53.78
N TRP A 886 -49.32 22.31 54.61
CA TRP A 886 -48.11 21.73 55.20
C TRP A 886 -48.42 20.68 56.25
N ASN A 887 -47.68 19.56 56.22
CA ASN A 887 -47.58 18.67 57.37
C ASN A 887 -46.65 19.28 58.45
N GLU A 888 -46.56 18.64 59.62
CA GLU A 888 -45.82 19.19 60.77
C GLU A 888 -44.30 19.29 60.52
N SER A 889 -43.73 18.38 59.72
CA SER A 889 -42.31 18.41 59.36
C SER A 889 -42.01 19.51 58.35
N GLU A 890 -42.83 19.65 57.31
CA GLU A 890 -42.77 20.73 56.31
C GLU A 890 -42.93 22.11 56.94
N ALA A 891 -43.84 22.25 57.91
CA ALA A 891 -44.04 23.50 58.64
C ALA A 891 -42.85 23.87 59.53
N SER A 892 -42.13 22.88 60.06
CA SER A 892 -40.92 23.12 60.84
C SER A 892 -39.76 23.53 59.94
N ILE A 893 -39.57 22.85 58.81
CA ILE A 893 -38.59 23.20 57.77
C ILE A 893 -38.85 24.61 57.21
N GLY A 894 -40.09 24.91 56.84
CA GLY A 894 -40.48 26.20 56.29
C GLY A 894 -40.22 27.36 57.25
N ARG A 895 -40.39 27.13 58.57
CA ARG A 895 -40.04 28.13 59.60
C ARG A 895 -38.53 28.35 59.68
N VAL A 896 -37.71 27.30 59.68
CA VAL A 896 -36.24 27.42 59.67
C VAL A 896 -35.78 28.24 58.46
N LEU A 897 -36.23 27.87 57.25
CA LEU A 897 -35.90 28.58 56.02
C LEU A 897 -36.36 30.04 56.05
N ALA A 898 -37.55 30.32 56.59
CA ALA A 898 -38.04 31.69 56.74
C ALA A 898 -37.13 32.52 57.66
N VAL A 899 -36.66 31.97 58.79
CA VAL A 899 -35.71 32.66 59.66
C VAL A 899 -34.37 32.90 58.96
N GLU A 900 -33.84 31.89 58.26
CA GLU A 900 -32.56 32.03 57.53
C GLU A 900 -32.63 33.08 56.42
N VAL A 901 -33.73 33.14 55.67
CA VAL A 901 -33.97 34.17 54.66
C VAL A 901 -34.08 35.55 55.32
N LEU A 902 -34.78 35.68 56.45
CA LEU A 902 -34.88 36.96 57.17
C LEU A 902 -33.52 37.44 57.72
N HIS A 903 -32.70 36.54 58.26
CA HIS A 903 -31.32 36.85 58.63
C HIS A 903 -30.50 37.28 57.41
N ALA A 904 -30.61 36.55 56.29
CA ALA A 904 -29.94 36.89 55.06
C ALA A 904 -30.42 38.23 54.47
N PHE A 905 -31.65 38.68 54.74
CA PHE A 905 -32.10 40.04 54.38
C PHE A 905 -31.57 41.11 55.35
N ALA A 906 -31.34 40.76 56.62
CA ALA A 906 -30.89 41.68 57.68
C ALA A 906 -29.36 41.87 57.75
N THR A 907 -28.57 41.01 57.09
CA THR A 907 -27.11 41.16 56.96
C THR A 907 -26.75 42.46 56.21
N GLU A 908 -25.55 42.98 56.42
CA GLU A 908 -25.12 44.30 55.92
C GLU A 908 -25.34 44.46 54.40
N GLY A 909 -25.83 45.63 53.99
CA GLY A 909 -26.25 45.96 52.63
C GLY A 909 -27.03 47.29 52.57
N ALA A 910 -27.29 47.81 51.37
CA ALA A 910 -27.91 49.14 51.18
C ALA A 910 -29.32 49.27 51.81
N HIS A 911 -30.06 48.15 51.92
CA HIS A 911 -31.43 48.12 52.43
C HIS A 911 -31.55 47.51 53.84
N CYS A 912 -30.45 47.11 54.47
CA CYS A 912 -30.47 46.38 55.74
C CYS A 912 -31.12 47.16 56.90
N ALA A 913 -30.98 48.50 56.94
CA ALA A 913 -31.59 49.34 57.96
C ALA A 913 -33.12 49.27 57.94
N ARG A 914 -33.74 49.35 56.75
CA ARG A 914 -35.19 49.19 56.56
C ARG A 914 -35.68 47.79 56.91
N VAL A 915 -34.92 46.76 56.54
CA VAL A 915 -35.28 45.37 56.91
C VAL A 915 -35.26 45.21 58.44
N ARG A 916 -34.20 45.70 59.12
CA ARG A 916 -34.09 45.63 60.58
C ARG A 916 -35.18 46.44 61.28
N GLU A 917 -35.60 47.57 60.74
CA GLU A 917 -36.72 48.35 61.26
C GLU A 917 -38.02 47.53 61.26
N VAL A 918 -38.36 46.91 60.12
CA VAL A 918 -39.54 46.02 60.01
C VAL A 918 -39.43 44.83 60.97
N LEU A 919 -38.26 44.20 61.03
CA LEU A 919 -38.02 43.05 61.91
C LEU A 919 -38.07 43.41 63.41
N ASN A 920 -37.48 44.53 63.83
CA ASN A 920 -37.49 44.98 65.23
C ASN A 920 -38.88 45.41 65.70
N SER A 921 -39.76 45.82 64.78
CA SER A 921 -41.16 46.12 65.08
C SER A 921 -42.05 44.88 65.25
N SER A 922 -41.54 43.68 64.97
CA SER A 922 -42.29 42.42 65.02
C SER A 922 -42.07 41.67 66.33
N ASP A 923 -43.15 41.49 67.09
CA ASP A 923 -43.17 40.63 68.30
C ASP A 923 -42.80 39.18 67.96
N VAL A 924 -43.20 38.69 66.78
CA VAL A 924 -42.89 37.34 66.30
C VAL A 924 -41.39 37.19 66.09
N TRP A 925 -40.74 38.15 65.40
CA TRP A 925 -39.29 38.09 65.16
C TRP A 925 -38.47 38.09 66.46
N SER A 926 -38.90 38.87 67.46
CA SER A 926 -38.23 38.93 68.77
C SER A 926 -38.12 37.55 69.46
N ALA A 927 -39.11 36.67 69.23
CA ALA A 927 -39.13 35.33 69.80
C ALA A 927 -38.21 34.35 69.04
N TYR A 928 -37.99 34.56 67.74
CA TYR A 928 -37.22 33.63 66.91
C TYR A 928 -35.75 34.05 66.72
N LYS A 929 -35.43 35.34 66.62
CA LYS A 929 -34.10 35.86 66.19
C LYS A 929 -32.84 35.28 66.87
N ASP A 930 -32.96 34.82 68.12
CA ASP A 930 -31.83 34.33 68.94
C ASP A 930 -31.90 32.81 69.21
N GLN A 931 -32.90 32.10 68.66
CA GLN A 931 -33.05 30.65 68.88
C GLN A 931 -32.19 29.83 67.91
N LYS A 932 -31.68 28.68 68.37
CA LYS A 932 -31.05 27.70 67.48
C LYS A 932 -32.13 26.89 66.76
N HIS A 933 -32.41 27.26 65.52
CA HIS A 933 -33.53 26.70 64.75
C HIS A 933 -33.28 25.28 64.19
N ASP A 934 -32.03 24.82 64.14
CA ASP A 934 -31.65 23.48 63.65
C ASP A 934 -32.24 22.33 64.49
N LEU A 935 -32.55 22.60 65.77
CA LEU A 935 -33.17 21.64 66.70
C LEU A 935 -34.60 21.24 66.32
N PHE A 936 -35.27 22.02 65.46
CA PHE A 936 -36.65 21.77 65.00
C PHE A 936 -36.73 20.96 63.70
N LEU A 937 -35.58 20.60 63.12
CA LEU A 937 -35.55 19.77 61.92
C LEU A 937 -35.86 18.30 62.26
N PRO A 938 -36.57 17.57 61.39
CA PRO A 938 -36.72 16.12 61.52
C PRO A 938 -35.36 15.42 61.62
N SER A 939 -35.27 14.30 62.33
CA SER A 939 -34.01 13.54 62.54
C SER A 939 -33.30 13.15 61.23
N SER A 940 -34.05 13.06 60.12
CA SER A 940 -33.54 12.82 58.75
C SER A 940 -32.88 14.04 58.09
N ALA A 941 -33.27 15.28 58.44
CA ALA A 941 -32.59 16.50 57.99
C ALA A 941 -31.32 16.79 58.78
N GLN A 942 -31.28 16.43 60.07
CA GLN A 942 -30.12 16.65 60.95
C GLN A 942 -28.94 15.71 60.67
N SER A 943 -29.19 14.56 60.04
CA SER A 943 -28.19 13.52 59.75
C SER A 943 -27.63 13.55 58.33
N SER A 944 -28.22 14.33 57.42
CA SER A 944 -27.74 14.46 56.04
C SER A 944 -26.74 15.60 55.89
N ALA A 945 -25.63 15.38 55.18
CA ALA A 945 -24.66 16.43 54.85
C ALA A 945 -25.25 17.57 53.98
N ALA A 946 -26.47 17.38 53.45
CA ALA A 946 -27.22 18.34 52.63
C ALA A 946 -28.31 19.11 53.42
N GLY A 947 -28.52 18.82 54.72
CA GLY A 947 -29.52 19.48 55.56
C GLY A 947 -30.96 19.36 55.01
N VAL A 948 -31.70 20.48 55.07
CA VAL A 948 -33.08 20.61 54.54
C VAL A 948 -33.20 20.25 53.05
N ALA A 949 -32.15 20.49 52.26
CA ALA A 949 -32.15 20.19 50.83
C ALA A 949 -32.35 18.68 50.56
N GLY A 950 -31.79 17.80 51.40
CA GLY A 950 -31.91 16.35 51.25
C GLY A 950 -33.33 15.78 51.43
N LEU A 951 -34.22 16.50 52.11
CA LEU A 951 -35.62 16.08 52.31
C LEU A 951 -36.52 16.32 51.09
N ILE A 952 -36.19 17.32 50.27
CA ILE A 952 -36.90 17.66 49.04
C ILE A 952 -36.58 16.65 47.91
N GLU A 953 -35.50 15.88 48.08
CA GLU A 953 -34.86 15.08 47.03
C GLU A 953 -35.32 13.62 46.95
N SER A 954 -35.98 13.08 47.98
CA SER A 954 -36.33 11.65 48.06
C SER A 954 -37.55 11.25 47.21
N SER A 955 -38.43 12.20 46.87
CA SER A 955 -39.71 11.92 46.23
C SER A 955 -39.66 11.80 44.70
N SER A 956 -38.56 12.22 44.05
CA SER A 956 -38.50 12.33 42.57
C SER A 956 -37.61 11.30 41.87
N ARG A 957 -36.93 10.40 42.59
CA ARG A 957 -35.98 9.45 41.98
C ARG A 957 -36.63 8.25 41.27
N PHE A 958 -37.91 7.97 41.50
CA PHE A 958 -38.54 6.71 41.04
C PHE A 958 -39.58 6.87 39.91
N THR A 959 -39.88 8.07 39.44
CA THR A 959 -41.02 8.32 38.55
C THR A 959 -40.74 8.12 37.06
N TYR A 960 -39.46 8.08 36.64
CA TYR A 960 -39.07 8.05 35.22
C TYR A 960 -38.34 6.77 34.79
N ALA A 961 -38.44 5.71 35.58
CA ALA A 961 -37.95 4.39 35.19
C ALA A 961 -38.83 3.82 34.06
N LEU A 962 -38.20 3.31 32.99
CA LEU A 962 -38.87 2.60 31.90
C LEU A 962 -39.84 1.54 32.46
N ALA A 963 -41.08 1.54 32.00
CA ALA A 963 -41.93 0.36 32.12
C ALA A 963 -41.24 -0.79 31.36
N ALA A 964 -41.23 -1.99 31.94
CA ALA A 964 -40.79 -3.18 31.24
C ALA A 964 -41.55 -3.30 29.89
N PRO A 965 -40.91 -3.78 28.81
CA PRO A 965 -41.61 -4.01 27.57
C PRO A 965 -42.81 -4.93 27.85
N PRO A 966 -43.97 -4.72 27.21
CA PRO A 966 -45.09 -5.64 27.38
C PRO A 966 -44.58 -7.03 26.99
N SER A 967 -44.64 -7.98 27.93
CA SER A 967 -44.38 -9.37 27.63
C SER A 967 -45.42 -9.79 26.59
N SER A 968 -45.00 -9.92 25.34
CA SER A 968 -45.78 -10.61 24.31
C SER A 968 -45.88 -12.07 24.76
N SER A 969 -46.89 -12.37 25.56
CA SER A 969 -47.31 -13.75 25.83
C SER A 969 -47.83 -14.32 24.52
N LEU A 970 -46.93 -14.91 23.75
CA LEU A 970 -47.28 -15.89 22.73
C LEU A 970 -48.00 -17.03 23.45
N SER A 971 -49.32 -17.04 23.34
CA SER A 971 -50.13 -18.21 23.63
C SER A 971 -49.59 -19.41 22.83
N PRO A 972 -49.38 -20.57 23.45
CA PRO A 972 -48.95 -21.76 22.72
C PRO A 972 -50.05 -22.19 21.73
N PRO A 973 -49.72 -22.71 20.54
CA PRO A 973 -50.72 -23.29 19.67
C PRO A 973 -51.31 -24.52 20.37
N SER A 974 -52.64 -24.57 20.42
CA SER A 974 -53.40 -25.76 20.77
C SER A 974 -53.04 -26.92 19.84
N ALA A 975 -52.92 -28.11 20.44
CA ALA A 975 -52.63 -29.39 19.81
C ALA A 975 -53.56 -29.76 18.64
#